data_AF-A0A3B8Y2X9-F1
#
_entry.id   AF-A0A3B8Y2X9-F1
#
_cell.length_a   1.000
_cell.length_b   1.000
_cell.length_c   1.000
_cell.angle_alpha   90.00
_cell.angle_beta   90.00
_cell.angle_gamma   90.00
#
_symmetry.space_group_name_H-M   'P 1'
#
loop_
_entity.id
_entity.type
_entity.pdbx_description
1 polymer ?
#
loop_
_entity_poly.entity_id
_entity_poly.type
_entity_poly.pdbx_seq_one_letter_code
_entity_poly.pdbx_strand_id
1 'polypeptide(L)'
;GHSVGEYVAACVAGVFSLEDGLKLIAERGKLMQSLPQEGTMVALRASEAEISPFIAPYGQEVSLAAINTPESVVISGESTTIKQICDTLEAKGIKTKALKVSHGFHSPLMEPILAKFRQIAQQVRFSAPQIPLISNITGKLATQEITTADYWCRHIRQPVRFADGIESLSQQNVAVFLEIGPQPILLGMGRQCLPEGGLWLPSLRSSQTDWQQILTSVAQLYQQGIDINWFGFDQDYYRRREHLPTYPFQRQRHWLEPKKVPDYIANSAVIHPLLGQKLSLARTKEIRFQTQINQHWNNLRYLADHRIFKDSILPLTAYLEMALVAGKKVLPNNLITVQEVFIEQPLVLSAGIEEFDTLQLVLTPEQQNIYRFEIFSLVPSGETALNETWIRHACGQILLNNQESEKIPQFDLTTWQKQCKEQISAATFYSDRRSHHIDFGVSFQGVTRLSKGEGQVLGQIKVPETIWSDINNYTLHPAVFDASLHILGAILPPGTYLPVILDQLQVYRPPSRNLWSYATLKQAKTQEKETLKAEISLFDEQGNIIAWVSGLSLRQAKFSQIHRQSSLENHLYQVVWEPKTALRKSEIVDSKGSSPLHWLIFADYQGIGQDLAHNLSKQGHHCTLVIPGVDYQKFDPKPDFVAASYQINPTVREHFQKLLQDNPITPQQVVHLWSLEGMNEPSSDEVKRLQNLGSRTVLNLVQALSEAKLSPRLWLVTQGSRPLDSTPLKPRQAPVWGLGQAISLEYPELQCLRLDLDPSEKKTAASVQVLLNELLLTEDFEAQIGYRQGMRYVARLKPFTPQTKNTNREEATPVRLKIDNYGLLENLELAPLTRRSPQADEVEIKVRAAGLNFRDVLNALGMLQQYYEQQLGMINPSDLPFGFECAGEIVNVGENVNNFQIGDRVMALATGSLASFVTVAATQVAPKPQNFSFEEAATIPAAFLTAYYGLQELAQIKRGDRILIHSAAGGVGQAAVQLAQPLGEFL
;
A
#
# COMPACT_ATOMS: atom_id res chain seq x y z
N GLY A 1 -46.72 34.20 5.39
CA GLY A 1 -47.42 33.88 6.67
C GLY A 1 -48.89 33.61 6.36
N HIS A 2 -49.76 33.55 7.36
CA HIS A 2 -51.22 33.57 7.16
C HIS A 2 -51.85 34.40 8.28
N SER A 3 -52.51 35.52 7.94
CA SER A 3 -53.05 36.47 8.91
C SER A 3 -51.98 36.85 9.97
N VAL A 4 -52.25 36.56 11.26
CA VAL A 4 -51.32 36.73 12.39
C VAL A 4 -49.90 36.21 12.11
N GLY A 5 -49.75 35.13 11.34
CA GLY A 5 -48.45 34.53 11.02
C GLY A 5 -47.57 35.40 10.12
N GLU A 6 -48.12 36.43 9.45
CA GLU A 6 -47.30 37.39 8.71
C GLU A 6 -46.51 38.32 9.64
N TYR A 7 -47.00 38.62 10.85
CA TYR A 7 -46.21 39.38 11.82
C TYR A 7 -44.94 38.63 12.22
N VAL A 8 -45.05 37.31 12.42
CA VAL A 8 -43.90 36.45 12.72
C VAL A 8 -42.95 36.39 11.52
N ALA A 9 -43.49 36.18 10.31
CA ALA A 9 -42.68 36.14 9.10
C ALA A 9 -41.95 37.46 8.83
N ALA A 10 -42.61 38.60 9.06
CA ALA A 10 -42.03 39.94 8.95
C ALA A 10 -40.94 40.20 10.00
N CYS A 11 -41.16 39.76 11.25
CA CYS A 11 -40.13 39.82 12.29
C CYS A 11 -38.88 39.02 11.91
N VAL A 12 -39.05 37.78 11.44
CA VAL A 12 -37.94 36.91 11.01
C VAL A 12 -37.23 37.47 9.78
N ALA A 13 -37.98 38.09 8.87
CA ALA A 13 -37.42 38.80 7.72
C ALA A 13 -36.76 40.14 8.09
N GLY A 14 -36.76 40.54 9.36
CA GLY A 14 -36.11 41.78 9.81
C GLY A 14 -36.90 43.06 9.51
N VAL A 15 -38.20 42.97 9.20
CA VAL A 15 -39.06 44.14 8.97
C VAL A 15 -39.24 44.96 10.25
N PHE A 16 -39.27 44.31 11.41
CA PHE A 16 -39.23 44.92 12.74
C PHE A 16 -38.64 43.94 13.75
N SER A 17 -38.28 44.42 14.95
CA SER A 17 -37.72 43.57 16.01
C SER A 17 -38.77 42.65 16.63
N LEU A 18 -38.33 41.64 17.40
CA LEU A 18 -39.21 40.74 18.13
C LEU A 18 -40.10 41.50 19.12
N GLU A 19 -39.54 42.47 19.84
CA GLU A 19 -40.25 43.30 20.80
C GLU A 19 -41.35 44.13 20.14
N ASP A 20 -41.03 44.75 19.00
CA ASP A 20 -42.01 45.53 18.22
C ASP A 20 -43.09 44.62 17.62
N GLY A 21 -42.72 43.43 17.13
CA GLY A 21 -43.67 42.42 16.66
C GLY A 21 -44.63 41.96 17.76
N LEU A 22 -44.11 41.70 18.97
CA LEU A 22 -44.91 41.34 20.15
C LEU A 22 -45.82 42.48 20.59
N LYS A 23 -45.34 43.73 20.54
CA LYS A 23 -46.16 44.92 20.82
C LYS A 23 -47.32 45.05 19.83
N LEU A 24 -47.04 44.93 18.52
CA LEU A 24 -48.07 45.02 17.48
C LEU A 24 -49.13 43.93 17.65
N ILE A 25 -48.73 42.68 17.89
CA ILE A 25 -49.70 41.58 18.00
C ILE A 25 -50.54 41.68 19.29
N ALA A 26 -49.93 42.09 20.41
CA ALA A 26 -50.62 42.27 21.68
C ALA A 26 -51.65 43.40 21.60
N GLU A 27 -51.25 44.56 21.07
CA GLU A 27 -52.15 45.71 20.91
C GLU A 27 -53.23 45.44 19.86
N ARG A 28 -52.92 44.73 18.77
CA ARG A 28 -53.92 44.25 17.81
C ARG A 28 -54.96 43.39 18.51
N GLY A 29 -54.54 42.40 19.29
CA GLY A 29 -55.46 41.50 20.02
C GLY A 29 -56.34 42.26 21.01
N LYS A 30 -55.76 43.16 21.79
CA LYS A 30 -56.47 44.01 22.77
C LYS A 30 -57.52 44.91 22.10
N LEU A 31 -57.15 45.58 21.00
CA LEU A 31 -58.07 46.42 20.24
C LEU A 31 -59.19 45.60 19.61
N MET A 32 -58.88 44.45 19.02
CA MET A 32 -59.90 43.55 18.46
C MET A 32 -60.88 43.04 19.51
N GLN A 33 -60.41 42.73 20.73
CA GLN A 33 -61.26 42.30 21.83
C GLN A 33 -62.23 43.40 22.32
N SER A 34 -61.93 44.68 22.02
CA SER A 34 -62.80 45.80 22.38
C SER A 34 -63.98 46.00 21.42
N LEU A 35 -64.01 45.26 20.29
CA LEU A 35 -65.10 45.34 19.33
C LEU A 35 -66.31 44.49 19.76
N PRO A 36 -67.52 44.81 19.29
CA PRO A 36 -68.70 43.96 19.50
C PRO A 36 -68.53 42.56 18.87
N GLN A 37 -69.00 41.53 19.57
CA GLN A 37 -68.95 40.12 19.12
C GLN A 37 -70.11 39.77 18.16
N GLU A 38 -70.43 40.67 17.24
CA GLU A 38 -71.58 40.52 16.31
C GLU A 38 -71.16 39.97 14.94
N GLY A 39 -69.86 39.78 14.74
CA GLY A 39 -69.29 39.28 13.49
C GLY A 39 -68.96 37.79 13.49
N THR A 40 -69.06 37.16 12.32
CA THR A 40 -68.72 35.75 12.12
C THR A 40 -67.80 35.56 10.90
N MET A 41 -67.29 34.34 10.75
CA MET A 41 -66.50 33.92 9.59
C MET A 41 -66.97 32.55 9.10
N VAL A 42 -67.15 32.41 7.79
CA VAL A 42 -67.60 31.17 7.17
C VAL A 42 -66.66 30.81 6.02
N ALA A 43 -66.15 29.57 6.07
CA ALA A 43 -65.42 28.98 4.96
C ALA A 43 -66.40 28.42 3.92
N LEU A 44 -66.15 28.74 2.66
CA LEU A 44 -66.95 28.35 1.50
C LEU A 44 -66.09 27.48 0.58
N ARG A 45 -66.67 26.40 0.06
CA ARG A 45 -66.02 25.57 -0.95
C ARG A 45 -66.37 26.07 -2.36
N ALA A 46 -65.79 27.19 -2.74
CA ALA A 46 -65.94 27.85 -4.03
C ALA A 46 -64.75 28.80 -4.26
N SER A 47 -64.56 29.23 -5.51
CA SER A 47 -63.53 30.20 -5.91
C SER A 47 -63.90 31.66 -5.57
N GLU A 48 -62.91 32.56 -5.58
CA GLU A 48 -63.12 34.01 -5.41
C GLU A 48 -64.09 34.56 -6.48
N ALA A 49 -63.98 34.10 -7.72
CA ALA A 49 -64.82 34.54 -8.83
C ALA A 49 -66.30 34.12 -8.65
N GLU A 50 -66.54 32.94 -8.09
CA GLU A 50 -67.91 32.45 -7.83
C GLU A 50 -68.58 33.19 -6.68
N ILE A 51 -67.83 33.56 -5.63
CA ILE A 51 -68.40 34.19 -4.42
C ILE A 51 -68.52 35.71 -4.54
N SER A 52 -67.62 36.37 -5.27
CA SER A 52 -67.60 37.84 -5.41
C SER A 52 -68.95 38.47 -5.79
N PRO A 53 -69.74 37.92 -6.74
CA PRO A 53 -71.06 38.46 -7.08
C PRO A 53 -72.09 38.41 -5.95
N PHE A 54 -71.97 37.45 -5.02
CA PHE A 54 -72.91 37.27 -3.91
C PHE A 54 -72.63 38.21 -2.74
N ILE A 55 -71.38 38.63 -2.57
CA ILE A 55 -70.96 39.55 -1.51
C ILE A 55 -70.96 41.01 -1.96
N ALA A 56 -70.86 41.29 -3.26
CA ALA A 56 -70.79 42.65 -3.80
C ALA A 56 -71.93 43.58 -3.33
N PRO A 57 -73.20 43.13 -3.20
CA PRO A 57 -74.28 43.95 -2.66
C PRO A 57 -74.10 44.37 -1.19
N TYR A 58 -73.29 43.62 -0.44
CA TYR A 58 -73.11 43.75 1.01
C TYR A 58 -71.72 44.25 1.39
N GLY A 59 -70.98 44.92 0.49
CA GLY A 59 -69.56 45.26 0.68
C GLY A 59 -69.23 46.12 1.91
N GLN A 60 -70.22 46.79 2.51
CA GLN A 60 -70.08 47.56 3.76
C GLN A 60 -70.23 46.69 5.03
N GLU A 61 -70.77 45.48 4.90
CA GLU A 61 -71.08 44.58 6.03
C GLU A 61 -70.26 43.29 5.96
N VAL A 62 -69.95 42.81 4.74
CA VAL A 62 -69.26 41.54 4.47
C VAL A 62 -68.09 41.77 3.50
N SER A 63 -67.01 41.02 3.70
CA SER A 63 -65.86 40.99 2.79
C SER A 63 -65.31 39.58 2.68
N LEU A 64 -64.51 39.34 1.64
CA LEU A 64 -63.59 38.21 1.65
C LEU A 64 -62.54 38.45 2.74
N ALA A 65 -62.34 37.45 3.58
CA ALA A 65 -61.36 37.44 4.65
C ALA A 65 -60.11 36.63 4.29
N ALA A 66 -60.25 35.59 3.48
CA ALA A 66 -59.12 34.82 2.97
C ALA A 66 -59.47 34.09 1.66
N ILE A 67 -58.48 33.99 0.77
CA ILE A 67 -58.46 33.05 -0.36
C ILE A 67 -57.43 31.98 0.01
N ASN A 68 -57.91 30.86 0.56
CA ASN A 68 -57.05 29.81 1.13
C ASN A 68 -56.61 28.81 0.07
N THR A 69 -57.47 28.47 -0.89
CA THR A 69 -57.14 27.60 -2.04
C THR A 69 -57.94 28.05 -3.26
N PRO A 70 -57.63 27.58 -4.49
CA PRO A 70 -58.40 27.92 -5.68
C PRO A 70 -59.91 27.63 -5.56
N GLU A 71 -60.29 26.65 -4.73
CA GLU A 71 -61.67 26.24 -4.47
C GLU A 71 -62.13 26.48 -3.03
N SER A 72 -61.40 27.29 -2.24
CA SER A 72 -61.77 27.57 -0.85
C SER A 72 -61.48 29.01 -0.43
N VAL A 73 -62.55 29.75 -0.16
CA VAL A 73 -62.51 31.13 0.34
C VAL A 73 -63.19 31.23 1.70
N VAL A 74 -62.92 32.32 2.43
CA VAL A 74 -63.57 32.65 3.70
C VAL A 74 -64.22 34.02 3.57
N ILE A 75 -65.50 34.11 3.91
CA ILE A 75 -66.21 35.39 4.06
C ILE A 75 -66.28 35.78 5.53
N SER A 76 -66.25 37.09 5.81
CA SER A 76 -66.37 37.64 7.16
C SER A 76 -67.12 38.97 7.19
N GLY A 77 -67.87 39.20 8.26
CA GLY A 77 -68.78 40.33 8.37
C GLY A 77 -69.86 40.12 9.43
N GLU A 78 -70.94 40.89 9.35
CA GLU A 78 -72.10 40.80 10.26
C GLU A 78 -72.77 39.42 10.19
N SER A 79 -73.13 38.86 11.36
CA SER A 79 -73.66 37.50 11.46
C SER A 79 -74.98 37.28 10.71
N THR A 80 -75.87 38.27 10.70
CA THR A 80 -77.17 38.25 10.02
C THR A 80 -77.00 38.19 8.50
N THR A 81 -76.18 39.07 7.95
CA THR A 81 -75.88 39.20 6.52
C THR A 81 -75.10 37.99 6.01
N ILE A 82 -74.12 37.47 6.78
CA ILE A 82 -73.43 36.22 6.43
C ILE A 82 -74.42 35.06 6.36
N LYS A 83 -75.36 34.95 7.30
CA LYS A 83 -76.36 33.88 7.29
C LYS A 83 -77.20 33.94 6.01
N GLN A 84 -77.69 35.11 5.62
CA GLN A 84 -78.46 35.29 4.37
C GLN A 84 -77.67 34.86 3.11
N ILE A 85 -76.38 35.22 3.06
CA ILE A 85 -75.49 34.82 1.97
C ILE A 85 -75.29 33.30 1.99
N CYS A 86 -75.04 32.70 3.15
CA CYS A 86 -74.85 31.25 3.29
C CYS A 86 -76.11 30.48 2.87
N ASP A 87 -77.30 30.87 3.34
CA ASP A 87 -78.57 30.24 2.95
C ASP A 87 -78.76 30.26 1.41
N THR A 88 -78.38 31.37 0.77
CA THR A 88 -78.42 31.51 -0.70
C THR A 88 -77.41 30.61 -1.42
N LEU A 89 -76.20 30.48 -0.87
CA LEU A 89 -75.14 29.66 -1.44
C LEU A 89 -75.42 28.16 -1.26
N GLU A 90 -75.96 27.76 -0.11
CA GLU A 90 -76.37 26.38 0.16
C GLU A 90 -77.51 25.94 -0.75
N ALA A 91 -78.47 26.82 -1.02
CA ALA A 91 -79.53 26.57 -2.01
C ALA A 91 -78.98 26.35 -3.44
N LYS A 92 -77.78 26.88 -3.73
CA LYS A 92 -77.04 26.67 -4.99
C LYS A 92 -76.05 25.50 -4.93
N GLY A 93 -76.03 24.73 -3.83
CA GLY A 93 -75.18 23.55 -3.67
C GLY A 93 -73.75 23.84 -3.21
N ILE A 94 -73.42 25.08 -2.85
CA ILE A 94 -72.10 25.46 -2.33
C ILE A 94 -72.04 25.12 -0.84
N LYS A 95 -71.02 24.34 -0.44
CA LYS A 95 -70.85 23.94 0.96
C LYS A 95 -70.30 25.09 1.79
N THR A 96 -70.94 25.36 2.92
CA THR A 96 -70.50 26.34 3.91
C THR A 96 -70.06 25.66 5.20
N LYS A 97 -69.13 26.28 5.93
CA LYS A 97 -68.69 25.83 7.24
C LYS A 97 -68.32 27.02 8.13
N ALA A 98 -69.09 27.23 9.20
CA ALA A 98 -68.78 28.25 10.19
C ALA A 98 -67.44 27.98 10.89
N LEU A 99 -66.62 29.02 11.05
CA LEU A 99 -65.35 28.96 11.75
C LEU A 99 -65.54 29.36 13.21
N LYS A 100 -64.82 28.69 14.12
CA LYS A 100 -64.86 28.99 15.56
C LYS A 100 -64.01 30.22 15.87
N VAL A 101 -64.58 31.40 15.65
CA VAL A 101 -63.95 32.71 15.92
C VAL A 101 -64.88 33.58 16.75
N SER A 102 -64.33 34.55 17.46
CA SER A 102 -65.11 35.48 18.32
C SER A 102 -65.61 36.72 17.58
N HIS A 103 -64.99 37.07 16.44
CA HIS A 103 -65.29 38.27 15.67
C HIS A 103 -65.12 38.00 14.17
N GLY A 104 -65.71 38.87 13.35
CA GLY A 104 -65.51 38.87 11.90
C GLY A 104 -64.19 39.54 11.49
N PHE A 105 -63.06 38.83 11.57
CA PHE A 105 -61.75 39.37 11.18
C PHE A 105 -61.64 39.59 9.66
N HIS A 106 -60.79 40.54 9.24
CA HIS A 106 -60.59 40.90 7.81
C HIS A 106 -61.89 41.37 7.13
N SER A 107 -62.69 42.15 7.86
CA SER A 107 -64.00 42.66 7.43
C SER A 107 -64.19 44.14 7.80
N PRO A 108 -65.25 44.81 7.31
CA PRO A 108 -65.58 46.18 7.69
C PRO A 108 -65.71 46.38 9.20
N LEU A 109 -66.04 45.32 9.95
CA LEU A 109 -66.16 45.37 11.41
C LEU A 109 -64.83 45.73 12.11
N MET A 110 -63.69 45.63 11.42
CA MET A 110 -62.39 46.03 11.96
C MET A 110 -62.11 47.53 11.84
N GLU A 111 -62.87 48.29 11.05
CA GLU A 111 -62.65 49.73 10.81
C GLU A 111 -62.53 50.58 12.09
N PRO A 112 -63.35 50.37 13.15
CA PRO A 112 -63.33 51.22 14.34
C PRO A 112 -62.00 51.21 15.10
N ILE A 113 -61.19 50.16 14.95
CA ILE A 113 -59.90 50.03 15.66
C ILE A 113 -58.71 50.50 14.82
N LEU A 114 -58.85 50.71 13.52
CA LEU A 114 -57.71 50.95 12.62
C LEU A 114 -56.98 52.24 12.94
N ALA A 115 -57.69 53.32 13.30
CA ALA A 115 -57.07 54.59 13.67
C ALA A 115 -56.19 54.48 14.94
N LYS A 116 -56.69 53.77 15.96
CA LYS A 116 -55.92 53.52 17.19
C LYS A 116 -54.74 52.59 16.92
N PHE A 117 -54.94 51.55 16.13
CA PHE A 117 -53.86 50.65 15.75
C PHE A 117 -52.77 51.37 14.93
N ARG A 118 -53.14 52.29 14.04
CA ARG A 118 -52.19 53.12 13.26
C ARG A 118 -51.25 53.90 14.17
N GLN A 119 -51.77 54.54 15.22
CA GLN A 119 -50.96 55.30 16.18
C GLN A 119 -49.92 54.42 16.88
N ILE A 120 -50.26 53.16 17.16
CA ILE A 120 -49.35 52.19 17.77
C ILE A 120 -48.31 51.74 16.75
N ALA A 121 -48.74 51.41 15.54
CA ALA A 121 -47.85 50.99 14.46
C ALA A 121 -46.84 52.08 14.06
N GLN A 122 -47.20 53.35 14.13
CA GLN A 122 -46.28 54.48 13.89
C GLN A 122 -45.13 54.58 14.91
N GLN A 123 -45.22 53.90 16.06
CA GLN A 123 -44.16 53.86 17.06
C GLN A 123 -43.11 52.76 16.78
N VAL A 124 -43.39 51.86 15.83
CA VAL A 124 -42.51 50.76 15.44
C VAL A 124 -41.54 51.22 14.38
N ARG A 125 -40.29 50.75 14.47
CA ARG A 125 -39.30 50.99 13.42
C ARG A 125 -39.39 49.90 12.38
N PHE A 126 -39.86 50.27 11.19
CA PHE A 126 -39.93 49.36 10.06
C PHE A 126 -38.66 49.44 9.20
N SER A 127 -38.22 48.29 8.72
CA SER A 127 -37.10 48.12 7.79
C SER A 127 -37.52 47.27 6.59
N ALA A 128 -36.79 47.38 5.48
CA ALA A 128 -37.01 46.50 4.34
C ALA A 128 -36.70 45.03 4.71
N PRO A 129 -37.46 44.06 4.19
CA PRO A 129 -37.23 42.65 4.49
C PRO A 129 -35.85 42.19 3.98
N GLN A 130 -35.06 41.60 4.85
CA GLN A 130 -33.76 40.99 4.58
C GLN A 130 -33.90 39.56 4.01
N ILE A 131 -35.03 38.91 4.29
CA ILE A 131 -35.42 37.62 3.74
C ILE A 131 -36.64 37.85 2.84
N PRO A 132 -36.67 37.32 1.59
CA PRO A 132 -37.82 37.44 0.72
C PRO A 132 -39.12 37.01 1.42
N LEU A 133 -40.10 37.92 1.42
CA LEU A 133 -41.35 37.74 2.15
C LEU A 133 -42.52 37.92 1.17
N ILE A 134 -43.50 37.02 1.23
CA ILE A 134 -44.74 37.15 0.47
C ILE A 134 -45.77 37.90 1.31
N SER A 135 -46.33 38.97 0.75
CA SER A 135 -47.39 39.76 1.37
C SER A 135 -48.70 38.99 1.38
N ASN A 136 -49.37 38.94 2.54
CA ASN A 136 -50.72 38.39 2.63
C ASN A 136 -51.75 39.20 1.85
N ILE A 137 -51.51 40.50 1.61
CA ILE A 137 -52.48 41.37 0.95
C ILE A 137 -52.40 41.20 -0.58
N THR A 138 -51.19 41.13 -1.12
CA THR A 138 -50.99 41.09 -2.58
C THR A 138 -50.79 39.68 -3.12
N GLY A 139 -50.43 38.72 -2.26
CA GLY A 139 -50.02 37.38 -2.67
C GLY A 139 -48.67 37.33 -3.40
N LYS A 140 -47.94 38.45 -3.47
CA LYS A 140 -46.66 38.58 -4.20
C LYS A 140 -45.52 38.92 -3.24
N LEU A 141 -44.28 38.93 -3.73
CA LEU A 141 -43.12 39.43 -2.99
C LEU A 141 -43.41 40.85 -2.47
N ALA A 142 -43.31 41.01 -1.15
CA ALA A 142 -43.49 42.27 -0.46
C ALA A 142 -42.38 43.24 -0.85
N THR A 143 -42.76 44.48 -1.16
CA THR A 143 -41.79 45.55 -1.42
C THR A 143 -41.80 46.55 -0.27
N GLN A 144 -41.46 47.82 -0.52
CA GLN A 144 -41.45 48.87 0.51
C GLN A 144 -42.83 49.12 1.15
N GLU A 145 -43.93 48.61 0.57
CA GLU A 145 -45.24 48.80 1.20
C GLU A 145 -45.32 48.21 2.62
N ILE A 146 -44.64 47.09 2.89
CA ILE A 146 -44.71 46.42 4.20
C ILE A 146 -44.03 47.22 5.32
N THR A 147 -43.20 48.20 4.97
CA THR A 147 -42.44 49.00 5.92
C THR A 147 -43.22 50.22 6.42
N THR A 148 -44.56 50.18 6.34
CA THR A 148 -45.44 51.31 6.68
C THR A 148 -46.54 50.88 7.65
N ALA A 149 -46.91 51.76 8.58
CA ALA A 149 -48.04 51.53 9.49
C ALA A 149 -49.35 51.28 8.73
N ASP A 150 -49.53 51.95 7.58
CA ASP A 150 -50.72 51.80 6.73
C ASP A 150 -50.85 50.40 6.13
N TYR A 151 -49.76 49.71 5.82
CA TYR A 151 -49.81 48.31 5.42
C TYR A 151 -50.43 47.44 6.51
N TRP A 152 -49.97 47.61 7.75
CA TRP A 152 -50.45 46.79 8.87
C TRP A 152 -51.90 47.08 9.24
N CYS A 153 -52.38 48.32 9.06
CA CYS A 153 -53.80 48.65 9.13
C CYS A 153 -54.60 47.96 8.02
N ARG A 154 -54.11 47.99 6.76
CA ARG A 154 -54.75 47.29 5.65
C ARG A 154 -54.76 45.78 5.86
N HIS A 155 -53.68 45.21 6.40
CA HIS A 155 -53.56 43.78 6.70
C HIS A 155 -54.59 43.29 7.74
N ILE A 156 -55.08 44.17 8.63
CA ILE A 156 -56.17 43.84 9.55
C ILE A 156 -57.54 43.73 8.83
N ARG A 157 -57.70 44.48 7.74
CA ARG A 157 -58.97 44.73 7.07
C ARG A 157 -59.15 43.94 5.77
N GLN A 158 -58.08 43.76 5.00
CA GLN A 158 -58.09 43.19 3.65
C GLN A 158 -57.91 41.66 3.68
N PRO A 159 -58.40 40.93 2.65
CA PRO A 159 -58.29 39.47 2.60
C PRO A 159 -56.85 38.97 2.60
N VAL A 160 -56.63 37.82 3.24
CA VAL A 160 -55.39 37.04 3.12
C VAL A 160 -55.40 36.27 1.80
N ARG A 161 -54.55 36.65 0.84
CA ARG A 161 -54.35 36.00 -0.46
C ARG A 161 -53.33 34.85 -0.34
N PHE A 162 -53.68 33.83 0.44
CA PHE A 162 -52.77 32.70 0.72
C PHE A 162 -52.53 31.82 -0.52
N ALA A 163 -53.57 31.52 -1.31
CA ALA A 163 -53.44 30.74 -2.54
C ALA A 163 -52.44 31.38 -3.52
N ASP A 164 -52.63 32.66 -3.83
CA ASP A 164 -51.73 33.46 -4.68
C ASP A 164 -50.30 33.50 -4.13
N GLY A 165 -50.16 33.53 -2.80
CA GLY A 165 -48.86 33.50 -2.14
C GLY A 165 -48.13 32.16 -2.32
N ILE A 166 -48.85 31.04 -2.22
CA ILE A 166 -48.31 29.71 -2.49
C ILE A 166 -47.94 29.56 -3.98
N GLU A 167 -48.76 30.08 -4.89
CA GLU A 167 -48.45 30.11 -6.32
C GLU A 167 -47.18 30.92 -6.61
N SER A 168 -47.04 32.10 -6.00
CA SER A 168 -45.82 32.92 -6.12
C SER A 168 -44.56 32.19 -5.62
N LEU A 169 -44.66 31.43 -4.52
CA LEU A 169 -43.56 30.60 -4.02
C LEU A 169 -43.22 29.46 -4.99
N SER A 170 -44.22 28.83 -5.61
CA SER A 170 -43.99 27.81 -6.64
C SER A 170 -43.27 28.38 -7.86
N GLN A 171 -43.67 29.57 -8.33
CA GLN A 171 -43.00 30.28 -9.44
C GLN A 171 -41.54 30.65 -9.11
N GLN A 172 -41.20 30.76 -7.82
CA GLN A 172 -39.83 30.98 -7.32
C GLN A 172 -39.04 29.66 -7.14
N ASN A 173 -39.59 28.52 -7.60
CA ASN A 173 -39.01 27.18 -7.44
C ASN A 173 -38.85 26.74 -5.96
N VAL A 174 -39.69 27.23 -5.06
CA VAL A 174 -39.70 26.76 -3.66
C VAL A 174 -40.33 25.37 -3.60
N ALA A 175 -39.54 24.39 -3.14
CA ALA A 175 -39.95 22.99 -3.04
C ALA A 175 -40.14 22.49 -1.59
N VAL A 176 -39.90 23.33 -0.59
CA VAL A 176 -39.99 22.92 0.83
C VAL A 176 -40.76 23.95 1.63
N PHE A 177 -41.79 23.47 2.34
CA PHE A 177 -42.73 24.27 3.10
C PHE A 177 -42.76 23.76 4.53
N LEU A 178 -42.27 24.58 5.46
CA LEU A 178 -42.30 24.30 6.91
C LEU A 178 -43.34 25.21 7.58
N GLU A 179 -44.39 24.63 8.13
CA GLU A 179 -45.41 25.36 8.88
C GLU A 179 -44.94 25.61 10.32
N ILE A 180 -44.66 26.87 10.62
CA ILE A 180 -44.26 27.33 11.96
C ILE A 180 -45.51 27.66 12.79
N GLY A 181 -45.79 26.88 13.82
CA GLY A 181 -46.94 27.07 14.69
C GLY A 181 -47.19 25.87 15.61
N PRO A 182 -48.09 26.01 16.61
CA PRO A 182 -48.35 24.99 17.62
C PRO A 182 -49.08 23.73 17.07
N GLN A 183 -49.69 23.84 15.89
CA GLN A 183 -50.36 22.74 15.21
C GLN A 183 -50.43 23.01 13.69
N PRO A 184 -50.44 21.99 12.82
CA PRO A 184 -50.49 22.17 11.38
C PRO A 184 -51.91 22.37 10.86
N ILE A 185 -52.24 23.61 10.51
CA ILE A 185 -53.52 24.01 9.91
C ILE A 185 -53.35 24.25 8.41
N LEU A 186 -52.22 24.82 8.00
CA LEU A 186 -51.98 25.32 6.65
C LEU A 186 -51.48 24.24 5.68
N LEU A 187 -50.82 23.19 6.16
CA LEU A 187 -50.25 22.13 5.30
C LEU A 187 -51.29 21.54 4.33
N GLY A 188 -52.51 21.30 4.80
CA GLY A 188 -53.59 20.76 3.97
C GLY A 188 -54.01 21.73 2.85
N MET A 189 -54.11 23.03 3.17
CA MET A 189 -54.48 24.08 2.21
C MET A 189 -53.37 24.30 1.20
N GLY A 190 -52.11 24.33 1.64
CA GLY A 190 -50.94 24.48 0.77
C GLY A 190 -50.86 23.36 -0.28
N ARG A 191 -51.06 22.10 0.13
CA ARG A 191 -51.12 20.95 -0.81
C ARG A 191 -52.28 21.02 -1.80
N GLN A 192 -53.39 21.66 -1.45
CA GLN A 192 -54.50 21.87 -2.39
C GLN A 192 -54.17 22.99 -3.40
N CYS A 193 -53.34 23.96 -3.03
CA CYS A 193 -52.84 24.97 -3.96
C CYS A 193 -51.77 24.40 -4.92
N LEU A 194 -50.95 23.46 -4.45
CA LEU A 194 -49.91 22.78 -5.22
C LEU A 194 -50.03 21.25 -5.08
N PRO A 195 -50.92 20.60 -5.85
CA PRO A 195 -51.15 19.15 -5.76
C PRO A 195 -49.94 18.32 -6.19
N GLU A 196 -49.18 18.83 -7.17
CA GLU A 196 -48.00 18.19 -7.74
C GLU A 196 -46.72 18.87 -7.27
N GLY A 197 -46.38 18.74 -5.98
CA GLY A 197 -45.02 19.00 -5.53
C GLY A 197 -44.83 19.54 -4.11
N GLY A 198 -43.58 19.41 -3.68
CA GLY A 198 -43.04 20.01 -2.46
C GLY A 198 -43.09 19.12 -1.22
N LEU A 199 -42.11 19.29 -0.34
CA LEU A 199 -42.08 18.70 1.00
C LEU A 199 -42.84 19.62 1.97
N TRP A 200 -43.83 19.08 2.68
CA TRP A 200 -44.72 19.84 3.56
C TRP A 200 -44.61 19.34 5.00
N LEU A 201 -43.97 20.13 5.86
CA LEU A 201 -43.58 19.74 7.21
C LEU A 201 -44.23 20.61 8.29
N PRO A 202 -44.67 20.03 9.41
CA PRO A 202 -45.06 20.80 10.59
C PRO A 202 -43.84 21.09 11.47
N SER A 203 -43.83 22.22 12.19
CA SER A 203 -42.90 22.44 13.32
C SER A 203 -43.36 21.71 14.58
N LEU A 204 -44.64 21.82 14.93
CA LEU A 204 -45.27 21.15 16.08
C LEU A 204 -46.59 20.51 15.68
N ARG A 205 -47.02 19.50 16.45
CA ARG A 205 -48.35 18.89 16.37
C ARG A 205 -48.78 18.38 17.74
N SER A 206 -50.08 18.47 18.03
CA SER A 206 -50.64 18.08 19.33
C SER A 206 -50.55 16.59 19.66
N SER A 207 -50.34 15.72 18.68
CA SER A 207 -50.31 14.26 18.88
C SER A 207 -48.92 13.69 19.19
N GLN A 208 -47.89 14.52 19.34
CA GLN A 208 -46.51 14.11 19.64
C GLN A 208 -45.84 15.12 20.58
N THR A 209 -44.71 14.76 21.19
CA THR A 209 -43.91 15.70 21.97
C THR A 209 -43.23 16.70 21.04
N ASP A 210 -43.08 17.94 21.50
CA ASP A 210 -42.51 19.05 20.70
C ASP A 210 -41.16 18.66 20.10
N TRP A 211 -40.26 18.09 20.91
CA TRP A 211 -38.93 17.69 20.47
C TRP A 211 -38.97 16.57 19.42
N GLN A 212 -39.82 15.56 19.62
CA GLN A 212 -39.94 14.47 18.66
C GLN A 212 -40.43 14.97 17.31
N GLN A 213 -41.41 15.88 17.29
CA GLN A 213 -41.93 16.43 16.05
C GLN A 213 -40.90 17.30 15.34
N ILE A 214 -40.22 18.20 16.06
CA ILE A 214 -39.17 19.05 15.47
C ILE A 214 -38.05 18.18 14.87
N LEU A 215 -37.56 17.18 15.60
CA LEU A 215 -36.51 16.28 15.10
C LEU A 215 -36.97 15.46 13.89
N THR A 216 -38.23 15.05 13.86
CA THR A 216 -38.80 14.34 12.71
C THR A 216 -38.78 15.23 11.46
N SER A 217 -39.17 16.50 11.61
CA SER A 217 -39.13 17.46 10.51
C SER A 217 -37.70 17.78 10.08
N VAL A 218 -36.77 17.97 11.03
CA VAL A 218 -35.33 18.14 10.73
C VAL A 218 -34.76 16.93 9.99
N ALA A 219 -35.12 15.71 10.39
CA ALA A 219 -34.69 14.49 9.70
C ALA A 219 -35.22 14.44 8.26
N GLN A 220 -36.46 14.86 8.02
CA GLN A 220 -37.02 14.93 6.66
C GLN A 220 -36.34 16.00 5.81
N LEU A 221 -36.01 17.17 6.39
CA LEU A 221 -35.21 18.19 5.70
C LEU A 221 -33.82 17.65 5.32
N TYR A 222 -33.14 16.96 6.25
CA TYR A 222 -31.85 16.33 6.02
C TYR A 222 -31.91 15.25 4.92
N GLN A 223 -32.97 14.44 4.88
CA GLN A 223 -33.18 13.43 3.83
C GLN A 223 -33.41 14.05 2.44
N GLN A 224 -33.91 15.28 2.35
CA GLN A 224 -33.99 16.02 1.09
C GLN A 224 -32.68 16.71 0.70
N GLY A 225 -31.60 16.53 1.47
CA GLY A 225 -30.29 17.13 1.20
C GLY A 225 -30.17 18.58 1.62
N ILE A 226 -31.06 19.09 2.47
CA ILE A 226 -30.92 20.43 3.05
C ILE A 226 -29.75 20.43 4.03
N ASP A 227 -28.85 21.40 3.89
CA ASP A 227 -27.71 21.57 4.77
C ASP A 227 -28.18 22.07 6.15
N ILE A 228 -28.23 21.15 7.12
CA ILE A 228 -28.59 21.46 8.48
C ILE A 228 -27.33 21.93 9.21
N ASN A 229 -27.38 23.14 9.79
CA ASN A 229 -26.33 23.64 10.65
C ASN A 229 -26.32 22.87 11.99
N TRP A 230 -25.67 21.71 11.99
CA TRP A 230 -25.53 20.86 13.18
C TRP A 230 -24.72 21.53 14.29
N PHE A 231 -23.82 22.47 13.97
CA PHE A 231 -23.09 23.24 14.97
C PHE A 231 -24.04 24.16 15.75
N GLY A 232 -24.90 24.90 15.04
CA GLY A 232 -25.93 25.74 15.67
C GLY A 232 -26.97 24.91 16.43
N PHE A 233 -27.35 23.75 15.90
CA PHE A 233 -28.27 22.83 16.58
C PHE A 233 -27.72 22.31 17.92
N ASP A 234 -26.43 21.96 17.97
CA ASP A 234 -25.77 21.44 19.16
C ASP A 234 -25.17 22.54 20.08
N GLN A 235 -25.24 23.83 19.70
CA GLN A 235 -24.53 24.93 20.37
C GLN A 235 -24.81 25.02 21.88
N ASP A 236 -26.06 24.78 22.30
CA ASP A 236 -26.47 24.85 23.71
C ASP A 236 -26.24 23.53 24.47
N TYR A 237 -25.69 22.50 23.83
CA TYR A 237 -25.49 21.16 24.40
C TYR A 237 -24.00 20.80 24.51
N TYR A 238 -23.55 20.41 25.71
CA TYR A 238 -22.22 19.84 25.91
C TYR A 238 -22.23 18.33 25.56
N ARG A 239 -21.96 18.00 24.30
CA ARG A 239 -21.93 16.61 23.79
C ARG A 239 -20.56 16.27 23.18
N ARG A 240 -20.14 15.01 23.30
CA ARG A 240 -18.96 14.46 22.60
C ARG A 240 -19.44 13.76 21.32
N ARG A 241 -18.91 14.15 20.16
CA ARG A 241 -19.12 13.42 18.90
C ARG A 241 -18.24 12.18 18.90
N GLU A 242 -18.87 11.02 18.94
CA GLU A 242 -18.20 9.72 18.79
C GLU A 242 -18.28 9.30 17.31
N HIS A 243 -17.15 8.86 16.74
CA HIS A 243 -17.13 8.34 15.37
C HIS A 243 -17.71 6.92 15.36
N LEU A 244 -18.84 6.74 14.67
CA LEU A 244 -19.38 5.43 14.36
C LEU A 244 -18.90 4.97 12.97
N PRO A 245 -18.73 3.65 12.73
CA PRO A 245 -18.46 3.12 11.40
C PRO A 245 -19.52 3.62 10.41
N THR A 246 -19.07 4.29 9.35
CA THR A 246 -19.92 5.20 8.56
C THR A 246 -20.77 4.51 7.47
N TYR A 247 -20.59 3.21 7.18
CA TYR A 247 -21.21 2.62 5.98
C TYR A 247 -21.60 1.12 6.08
N PRO A 248 -22.91 0.78 6.04
CA PRO A 248 -23.34 -0.57 5.68
C PRO A 248 -23.26 -0.71 4.15
N PHE A 249 -22.22 -1.39 3.65
CA PHE A 249 -22.10 -1.65 2.22
C PHE A 249 -23.35 -2.33 1.66
N GLN A 250 -24.05 -1.68 0.71
CA GLN A 250 -24.95 -2.39 -0.21
C GLN A 250 -24.05 -3.25 -1.10
N ARG A 251 -23.82 -4.50 -0.69
CA ARG A 251 -22.91 -5.46 -1.35
C ARG A 251 -23.45 -5.92 -2.71
N GLN A 252 -23.68 -4.98 -3.62
CA GLN A 252 -23.91 -5.23 -5.04
C GLN A 252 -22.56 -5.12 -5.75
N ARG A 253 -22.27 -6.08 -6.63
CA ARG A 253 -21.02 -6.16 -7.37
C ARG A 253 -21.03 -5.12 -8.51
N HIS A 254 -20.43 -3.95 -8.28
CA HIS A 254 -20.23 -2.89 -9.27
C HIS A 254 -18.72 -2.67 -9.49
N TRP A 255 -18.06 -3.64 -10.10
CA TRP A 255 -16.66 -3.49 -10.51
C TRP A 255 -16.63 -2.91 -11.92
N LEU A 256 -15.77 -1.91 -12.16
CA LEU A 256 -15.29 -1.63 -13.50
C LEU A 256 -14.48 -2.86 -13.90
N GLU A 257 -15.07 -3.74 -14.71
CA GLU A 257 -14.30 -4.73 -15.46
C GLU A 257 -13.21 -3.94 -16.21
N PRO A 258 -11.92 -4.14 -15.91
CA PRO A 258 -10.88 -3.32 -16.51
C PRO A 258 -11.01 -3.41 -18.02
N LYS A 259 -11.12 -2.24 -18.66
CA LYS A 259 -11.09 -2.18 -20.12
C LYS A 259 -9.74 -2.70 -20.60
N LYS A 260 -9.84 -3.72 -21.44
CA LYS A 260 -8.85 -4.30 -22.34
C LYS A 260 -7.77 -5.16 -21.69
N VAL A 261 -8.03 -6.47 -21.76
CA VAL A 261 -7.03 -7.42 -22.26
C VAL A 261 -6.22 -6.73 -23.38
N PRO A 262 -4.86 -6.73 -23.34
CA PRO A 262 -4.06 -6.05 -24.36
C PRO A 262 -4.55 -6.38 -25.77
N ASP A 263 -4.64 -5.39 -26.67
CA ASP A 263 -5.24 -5.52 -28.02
C ASP A 263 -4.61 -6.65 -28.87
N TYR A 264 -3.44 -7.19 -28.50
CA TYR A 264 -2.82 -8.36 -29.14
C TYR A 264 -3.56 -9.68 -28.85
N ILE A 265 -4.28 -9.82 -27.74
CA ILE A 265 -5.06 -11.02 -27.40
C ILE A 265 -6.44 -10.99 -28.07
N ALA A 266 -6.98 -9.80 -28.34
CA ALA A 266 -8.31 -9.63 -28.94
C ALA A 266 -8.36 -9.99 -30.43
N ASN A 267 -7.21 -9.96 -31.13
CA ASN A 267 -7.13 -10.12 -32.59
C ASN A 267 -6.47 -11.43 -33.06
N SER A 268 -6.07 -12.31 -32.15
CA SER A 268 -5.51 -13.63 -32.46
C SER A 268 -6.25 -14.72 -31.69
N ALA A 269 -6.50 -15.86 -32.34
CA ALA A 269 -7.21 -16.97 -31.72
C ALA A 269 -6.38 -17.55 -30.57
N VAL A 270 -6.69 -17.17 -29.33
CA VAL A 270 -6.13 -17.77 -28.11
C VAL A 270 -6.36 -19.28 -28.18
N ILE A 271 -5.26 -20.04 -28.21
CA ILE A 271 -5.28 -21.48 -28.45
C ILE A 271 -5.66 -22.23 -27.17
N HIS A 272 -5.17 -21.75 -26.03
CA HIS A 272 -5.38 -22.34 -24.71
C HIS A 272 -5.01 -21.33 -23.60
N PRO A 273 -5.69 -21.31 -22.43
CA PRO A 273 -5.43 -20.33 -21.37
C PRO A 273 -3.97 -20.25 -20.90
N LEU A 274 -3.29 -21.39 -20.77
CA LEU A 274 -1.87 -21.45 -20.34
C LEU A 274 -0.85 -21.37 -21.48
N LEU A 275 -1.28 -21.57 -22.73
CA LEU A 275 -0.35 -21.59 -23.88
C LEU A 275 -0.43 -20.30 -24.71
N GLY A 276 -1.55 -19.58 -24.61
CA GLY A 276 -1.81 -18.34 -25.32
C GLY A 276 -1.87 -18.56 -26.83
N GLN A 277 -1.05 -17.83 -27.57
CA GLN A 277 -1.05 -17.83 -29.04
C GLN A 277 0.24 -18.43 -29.60
N LYS A 278 0.19 -18.96 -30.82
CA LYS A 278 1.37 -19.37 -31.59
C LYS A 278 2.00 -18.15 -32.27
N LEU A 279 3.30 -17.95 -32.12
CA LEU A 279 4.06 -16.90 -32.80
C LEU A 279 4.51 -17.36 -34.19
N SER A 280 4.28 -16.53 -35.21
CA SER A 280 4.72 -16.79 -36.58
C SER A 280 6.11 -16.20 -36.80
N LEU A 281 7.14 -17.05 -36.75
CA LEU A 281 8.53 -16.66 -36.96
C LEU A 281 9.03 -17.12 -38.33
N ALA A 282 9.59 -16.19 -39.12
CA ALA A 282 10.14 -16.50 -40.43
C ALA A 282 11.48 -17.26 -40.30
N ARG A 283 11.71 -18.24 -41.18
CA ARG A 283 13.00 -18.95 -41.35
C ARG A 283 13.50 -19.74 -40.13
N THR A 284 12.63 -20.12 -39.20
CA THR A 284 12.96 -21.05 -38.10
C THR A 284 12.10 -22.31 -38.17
N LYS A 285 12.65 -23.44 -37.71
CA LYS A 285 11.91 -24.69 -37.48
C LYS A 285 11.33 -24.76 -36.06
N GLU A 286 11.74 -23.85 -35.18
CA GLU A 286 11.20 -23.72 -33.83
C GLU A 286 9.76 -23.23 -33.87
N ILE A 287 8.94 -23.78 -33.00
CA ILE A 287 7.56 -23.34 -32.82
C ILE A 287 7.45 -22.69 -31.45
N ARG A 288 7.01 -21.43 -31.43
CA ARG A 288 6.89 -20.67 -30.18
C ARG A 288 5.45 -20.36 -29.87
N PHE A 289 5.13 -20.45 -28.59
CA PHE A 289 3.86 -20.01 -28.02
C PHE A 289 4.13 -18.98 -26.95
N GLN A 290 3.28 -17.98 -26.83
CA GLN A 290 3.39 -16.96 -25.80
C GLN A 290 2.02 -16.68 -25.17
N THR A 291 2.04 -16.55 -23.85
CA THR A 291 0.88 -16.14 -23.06
C THR A 291 1.27 -15.11 -22.01
N GLN A 292 0.28 -14.43 -21.46
CA GLN A 292 0.39 -13.64 -20.25
C GLN A 292 -0.56 -14.24 -19.22
N ILE A 293 -0.02 -14.56 -18.05
CA ILE A 293 -0.80 -15.13 -16.94
C ILE A 293 -0.85 -14.14 -15.79
N ASN A 294 -1.98 -14.12 -15.10
CA ASN A 294 -2.20 -13.36 -13.88
C ASN A 294 -3.16 -14.16 -13.01
N GLN A 295 -2.78 -14.37 -11.75
CA GLN A 295 -3.51 -15.22 -10.81
C GLN A 295 -4.86 -14.64 -10.35
N HIS A 296 -5.17 -13.38 -10.69
CA HIS A 296 -6.45 -12.70 -10.40
C HIS A 296 -7.39 -12.68 -11.61
N TRP A 297 -6.93 -13.13 -12.78
CA TRP A 297 -7.65 -12.94 -14.04
C TRP A 297 -8.34 -14.20 -14.58
N ASN A 298 -9.61 -14.04 -14.97
CA ASN A 298 -10.43 -14.99 -15.76
C ASN A 298 -10.28 -16.49 -15.35
N ASN A 299 -10.11 -17.39 -16.33
CA ASN A 299 -10.01 -18.84 -16.20
C ASN A 299 -8.70 -19.33 -15.54
N LEU A 300 -7.82 -18.41 -15.09
CA LEU A 300 -6.55 -18.73 -14.44
C LEU A 300 -6.55 -18.41 -12.94
N ARG A 301 -7.66 -17.93 -12.39
CA ARG A 301 -7.82 -17.64 -10.95
C ARG A 301 -7.51 -18.81 -10.04
N TYR A 302 -7.70 -20.04 -10.53
CA TYR A 302 -7.38 -21.23 -9.76
C TYR A 302 -5.89 -21.31 -9.41
N LEU A 303 -4.99 -20.69 -10.20
CA LEU A 303 -3.55 -20.67 -9.93
C LEU A 303 -3.20 -19.98 -8.60
N ALA A 304 -4.03 -19.03 -8.14
CA ALA A 304 -3.86 -18.38 -6.83
C ALA A 304 -4.07 -19.35 -5.64
N ASP A 305 -4.66 -20.52 -5.89
CA ASP A 305 -4.90 -21.56 -4.89
C ASP A 305 -3.74 -22.57 -4.80
N HIS A 306 -2.73 -22.52 -5.66
CA HIS A 306 -1.54 -23.36 -5.54
C HIS A 306 -0.44 -22.66 -4.73
N ARG A 307 -0.58 -22.69 -3.39
CA ARG A 307 0.31 -21.93 -2.49
C ARG A 307 1.32 -22.81 -1.77
N ILE A 308 2.59 -22.43 -1.88
CA ILE A 308 3.71 -23.07 -1.19
C ILE A 308 4.50 -21.96 -0.51
N PHE A 309 4.76 -22.09 0.79
CA PHE A 309 5.34 -21.03 1.64
C PHE A 309 4.59 -19.69 1.63
N LYS A 310 3.28 -19.73 1.32
CA LYS A 310 2.32 -18.61 1.16
C LYS A 310 2.30 -17.96 -0.22
N ASP A 311 3.24 -18.29 -1.09
CA ASP A 311 3.29 -17.75 -2.44
C ASP A 311 2.56 -18.64 -3.43
N SER A 312 1.91 -18.01 -4.40
CA SER A 312 1.29 -18.71 -5.53
C SER A 312 2.38 -19.13 -6.52
N ILE A 313 2.61 -20.43 -6.63
CA ILE A 313 3.63 -21.00 -7.51
C ILE A 313 2.93 -21.68 -8.68
N LEU A 314 3.42 -21.50 -9.91
CA LEU A 314 2.91 -22.26 -11.05
C LEU A 314 3.21 -23.76 -10.85
N PRO A 315 2.20 -24.65 -10.78
CA PRO A 315 2.41 -26.06 -10.47
C PRO A 315 3.10 -26.81 -11.63
N LEU A 316 3.80 -27.91 -11.30
CA LEU A 316 4.35 -28.85 -12.30
C LEU A 316 3.31 -29.20 -13.37
N THR A 317 2.08 -29.48 -12.94
CA THR A 317 1.00 -29.91 -13.79
C THR A 317 0.56 -28.86 -14.81
N ALA A 318 0.81 -27.57 -14.57
CA ALA A 318 0.58 -26.53 -15.56
C ALA A 318 1.62 -26.58 -16.69
N TYR A 319 2.90 -26.80 -16.38
CA TYR A 319 3.94 -27.01 -17.41
C TYR A 319 3.65 -28.24 -18.27
N LEU A 320 3.20 -29.33 -17.64
CA LEU A 320 2.84 -30.57 -18.35
C LEU A 320 1.63 -30.36 -19.28
N GLU A 321 0.62 -29.63 -18.82
CA GLU A 321 -0.53 -29.27 -19.66
C GLU A 321 -0.12 -28.37 -20.83
N MET A 322 0.77 -27.40 -20.63
CA MET A 322 1.32 -26.58 -21.71
C MET A 322 2.00 -27.45 -22.78
N ALA A 323 2.84 -28.42 -22.37
CA ALA A 323 3.51 -29.34 -23.27
C ALA A 323 2.50 -30.24 -24.03
N LEU A 324 1.53 -30.83 -23.33
CA LEU A 324 0.48 -31.68 -23.91
C LEU A 324 -0.34 -30.93 -24.97
N VAL A 325 -0.80 -29.72 -24.66
CA VAL A 325 -1.58 -28.92 -25.60
C VAL A 325 -0.74 -28.45 -26.78
N ALA A 326 0.50 -28.03 -26.54
CA ALA A 326 1.41 -27.62 -27.62
C ALA A 326 1.65 -28.78 -28.60
N GLY A 327 1.91 -29.99 -28.09
CA GLY A 327 2.01 -31.20 -28.89
C GLY A 327 0.75 -31.47 -29.71
N LYS A 328 -0.44 -31.47 -29.10
CA LYS A 328 -1.72 -31.75 -29.80
C LYS A 328 -2.03 -30.76 -30.90
N LYS A 329 -1.68 -29.48 -30.70
CA LYS A 329 -2.00 -28.39 -31.64
C LYS A 329 -1.06 -28.35 -32.83
N VAL A 330 0.21 -28.72 -32.64
CA VAL A 330 1.17 -28.79 -33.73
C VAL A 330 1.03 -30.09 -34.52
N LEU A 331 0.64 -31.19 -33.85
CA LEU A 331 0.76 -32.55 -34.38
C LEU A 331 -0.56 -33.33 -34.15
N PRO A 332 -1.65 -32.95 -34.84
CA PRO A 332 -2.97 -33.57 -34.66
C PRO A 332 -2.95 -35.06 -35.06
N ASN A 333 -3.70 -35.88 -34.31
CA ASN A 333 -3.94 -37.32 -34.51
C ASN A 333 -2.91 -38.32 -33.91
N ASN A 334 -1.97 -37.87 -33.08
CA ASN A 334 -1.03 -38.78 -32.39
C ASN A 334 -1.33 -38.91 -30.89
N LEU A 335 -1.02 -40.07 -30.32
CA LEU A 335 -0.92 -40.22 -28.88
C LEU A 335 0.38 -39.53 -28.43
N ILE A 336 0.27 -38.67 -27.42
CA ILE A 336 1.38 -37.83 -26.96
C ILE A 336 1.89 -38.37 -25.63
N THR A 337 3.19 -38.61 -25.59
CA THR A 337 3.93 -38.92 -24.37
C THR A 337 4.80 -37.72 -24.03
N VAL A 338 4.74 -37.25 -22.79
CA VAL A 338 5.69 -36.25 -22.27
C VAL A 338 6.70 -36.99 -21.42
N GLN A 339 7.99 -36.86 -21.69
CA GLN A 339 9.04 -37.61 -21.00
C GLN A 339 10.24 -36.71 -20.68
N GLU A 340 11.08 -37.19 -19.76
CA GLU A 340 12.33 -36.53 -19.34
C GLU A 340 12.11 -35.07 -18.95
N VAL A 341 11.09 -34.81 -18.12
CA VAL A 341 10.74 -33.46 -17.70
C VAL A 341 11.56 -33.04 -16.50
N PHE A 342 12.21 -31.89 -16.60
CA PHE A 342 12.99 -31.28 -15.52
C PHE A 342 12.37 -29.94 -15.13
N ILE A 343 12.18 -29.72 -13.83
CA ILE A 343 11.83 -28.41 -13.25
C ILE A 343 13.09 -27.81 -12.65
N GLU A 344 13.61 -26.78 -13.33
CA GLU A 344 14.88 -26.14 -12.97
C GLU A 344 14.70 -25.17 -11.82
N GLN A 345 13.59 -24.41 -11.85
CA GLN A 345 13.23 -23.48 -10.77
C GLN A 345 11.73 -23.15 -10.78
N PRO A 346 11.14 -22.91 -9.59
CA PRO A 346 9.74 -22.52 -9.50
C PRO A 346 9.50 -21.15 -10.15
N LEU A 347 8.30 -20.97 -10.70
CA LEU A 347 7.81 -19.66 -11.10
C LEU A 347 6.83 -19.19 -10.03
N VAL A 348 7.21 -18.14 -9.29
CA VAL A 348 6.31 -17.43 -8.37
C VAL A 348 5.48 -16.45 -9.20
N LEU A 349 4.16 -16.52 -9.09
CA LEU A 349 3.25 -15.67 -9.84
C LEU A 349 3.14 -14.29 -9.21
N SER A 350 3.11 -13.25 -10.05
CA SER A 350 2.99 -11.86 -9.61
C SER A 350 1.72 -11.64 -8.79
N ALA A 351 1.83 -10.93 -7.67
CA ALA A 351 0.74 -10.73 -6.72
C ALA A 351 -0.16 -9.54 -7.05
N GLY A 352 0.33 -8.58 -7.85
CA GLY A 352 -0.44 -7.42 -8.27
C GLY A 352 -1.61 -7.78 -9.18
N ILE A 353 -2.74 -7.11 -9.00
CA ILE A 353 -3.94 -7.32 -9.83
C ILE A 353 -3.67 -6.92 -11.29
N GLU A 354 -2.76 -5.98 -11.53
CA GLU A 354 -2.39 -5.48 -12.86
C GLU A 354 -1.03 -6.01 -13.35
N GLU A 355 -0.39 -6.90 -12.60
CA GLU A 355 0.92 -7.48 -12.96
C GLU A 355 0.73 -8.80 -13.72
N PHE A 356 1.30 -8.92 -14.92
CA PHE A 356 1.18 -10.13 -15.74
C PHE A 356 2.54 -10.78 -15.95
N ASP A 357 2.63 -12.07 -15.68
CA ASP A 357 3.81 -12.87 -15.98
C ASP A 357 3.74 -13.30 -17.45
N THR A 358 4.70 -12.87 -18.26
CA THR A 358 4.79 -13.29 -19.67
C THR A 358 5.52 -14.62 -19.74
N LEU A 359 4.85 -15.65 -20.28
CA LEU A 359 5.41 -16.98 -20.47
C LEU A 359 5.57 -17.32 -21.94
N GLN A 360 6.64 -18.05 -22.25
CA GLN A 360 6.91 -18.54 -23.59
C GLN A 360 7.26 -20.03 -23.55
N LEU A 361 6.60 -20.82 -24.40
CA LEU A 361 6.96 -22.21 -24.66
C LEU A 361 7.61 -22.30 -26.05
N VAL A 362 8.78 -22.94 -26.12
CA VAL A 362 9.51 -23.22 -27.37
C VAL A 362 9.50 -24.73 -27.61
N LEU A 363 9.08 -25.14 -28.81
CA LEU A 363 9.20 -26.51 -29.31
C LEU A 363 10.26 -26.57 -30.41
N THR A 364 11.24 -27.45 -30.24
CA THR A 364 12.32 -27.68 -31.20
C THR A 364 12.30 -29.14 -31.67
N PRO A 365 12.19 -29.41 -32.98
CA PRO A 365 12.27 -30.77 -33.50
C PRO A 365 13.69 -31.31 -33.34
N GLU A 366 13.86 -32.44 -32.63
CA GLU A 366 15.16 -33.10 -32.47
C GLU A 366 15.32 -34.26 -33.46
N GLN A 367 14.29 -35.12 -33.58
CA GLN A 367 14.27 -36.28 -34.47
C GLN A 367 12.87 -36.48 -35.05
N GLN A 368 12.70 -37.50 -35.91
CA GLN A 368 11.36 -37.89 -36.38
C GLN A 368 10.51 -38.30 -35.17
N ASN A 369 9.36 -37.66 -34.99
CA ASN A 369 8.42 -37.88 -33.89
C ASN A 369 8.89 -37.45 -32.48
N ILE A 370 10.02 -36.74 -32.34
CA ILE A 370 10.52 -36.24 -31.04
C ILE A 370 10.73 -34.72 -31.09
N TYR A 371 10.11 -34.03 -30.15
CA TYR A 371 10.24 -32.58 -29.97
C TYR A 371 10.70 -32.26 -28.55
N ARG A 372 11.72 -31.41 -28.41
CA ARG A 372 12.08 -30.84 -27.13
C ARG A 372 11.21 -29.62 -26.84
N PHE A 373 10.70 -29.52 -25.62
CA PHE A 373 9.99 -28.34 -25.14
C PHE A 373 10.79 -27.61 -24.06
N GLU A 374 10.73 -26.29 -24.06
CA GLU A 374 11.35 -25.41 -23.06
C GLU A 374 10.37 -24.29 -22.70
N ILE A 375 10.19 -24.01 -21.42
CA ILE A 375 9.23 -23.02 -20.91
C ILE A 375 9.98 -21.94 -20.14
N PHE A 376 9.75 -20.68 -20.52
CA PHE A 376 10.42 -19.50 -20.00
C PHE A 376 9.44 -18.48 -19.44
N SER A 377 9.90 -17.65 -18.51
CA SER A 377 9.25 -16.40 -18.13
C SER A 377 10.14 -15.19 -18.44
N LEU A 378 9.52 -14.05 -18.73
CA LEU A 378 10.21 -12.78 -18.93
C LEU A 378 10.32 -12.03 -17.59
N VAL A 379 11.52 -11.61 -17.22
CA VAL A 379 11.74 -10.72 -16.06
C VAL A 379 11.49 -9.28 -16.47
N PRO A 380 10.53 -8.56 -15.84
CA PRO A 380 10.34 -7.14 -16.07
C PRO A 380 11.60 -6.40 -15.64
N SER A 381 12.24 -5.71 -16.57
CA SER A 381 13.31 -4.76 -16.25
C SER A 381 12.69 -3.38 -16.11
N GLY A 382 13.12 -2.60 -15.10
CA GLY A 382 12.66 -1.22 -14.91
C GLY A 382 12.89 -0.36 -16.16
N GLU A 383 12.25 0.81 -16.23
CA GLU A 383 12.04 1.69 -17.41
C GLU A 383 13.27 2.05 -18.29
N THR A 384 14.48 1.55 -18.01
CA THR A 384 15.73 1.90 -18.69
C THR A 384 16.63 0.72 -19.13
N ALA A 385 16.15 -0.51 -19.31
CA ALA A 385 17.02 -1.61 -19.75
C ALA A 385 16.75 -2.11 -21.18
N LEU A 386 17.77 -2.00 -22.03
CA LEU A 386 17.84 -2.52 -23.40
C LEU A 386 17.92 -4.06 -23.49
N ASN A 387 17.90 -4.79 -22.37
CA ASN A 387 18.13 -6.24 -22.31
C ASN A 387 17.01 -6.95 -21.52
N GLU A 388 16.01 -7.45 -22.23
CA GLU A 388 15.04 -8.41 -21.72
C GLU A 388 15.74 -9.71 -21.28
N THR A 389 15.50 -10.17 -20.05
CA THR A 389 16.08 -11.41 -19.52
C THR A 389 15.00 -12.49 -19.41
N TRP A 390 15.22 -13.62 -20.06
CA TRP A 390 14.34 -14.79 -20.02
C TRP A 390 14.89 -15.84 -19.05
N ILE A 391 14.03 -16.33 -18.17
CA ILE A 391 14.35 -17.37 -17.19
C ILE A 391 13.68 -18.68 -17.62
N ARG A 392 14.46 -19.76 -17.78
CA ARG A 392 13.91 -21.10 -18.05
C ARG A 392 13.45 -21.75 -16.75
N HIS A 393 12.23 -22.30 -16.77
CA HIS A 393 11.62 -22.96 -15.62
C HIS A 393 11.51 -24.47 -15.78
N ALA A 394 11.16 -24.92 -16.99
CA ALA A 394 10.94 -26.33 -17.27
C ALA A 394 11.41 -26.70 -18.67
N CYS A 395 11.91 -27.92 -18.83
CA CYS A 395 12.21 -28.51 -20.13
C CYS A 395 11.89 -30.02 -20.15
N GLY A 396 11.80 -30.60 -21.34
CA GLY A 396 11.65 -32.03 -21.54
C GLY A 396 11.36 -32.40 -22.99
N GLN A 397 10.86 -33.60 -23.22
CA GLN A 397 10.55 -34.11 -24.56
C GLN A 397 9.08 -34.49 -24.73
N ILE A 398 8.61 -34.35 -25.97
CA ILE A 398 7.32 -34.79 -26.47
C ILE A 398 7.60 -35.86 -27.52
N LEU A 399 7.17 -37.09 -27.25
CA LEU A 399 7.25 -38.22 -28.17
C LEU A 399 5.86 -38.47 -28.79
N LEU A 400 5.83 -38.69 -30.10
CA LEU A 400 4.62 -39.06 -30.84
C LEU A 400 4.58 -40.57 -31.06
N ASN A 401 3.59 -41.22 -30.47
CA ASN A 401 3.37 -42.65 -30.63
C ASN A 401 2.21 -42.90 -31.61
N ASN A 402 2.44 -43.80 -32.58
CA ASN A 402 1.37 -44.41 -33.35
C ASN A 402 0.76 -45.51 -32.47
N GLN A 403 -0.57 -45.51 -32.29
CA GLN A 403 -1.24 -46.47 -31.42
C GLN A 403 -0.90 -47.92 -31.82
N GLU A 404 -0.14 -48.63 -30.98
CA GLU A 404 -0.30 -50.05 -30.63
C GLU A 404 0.86 -50.49 -29.70
N SER A 405 0.51 -51.24 -28.63
CA SER A 405 1.40 -52.05 -27.78
C SER A 405 2.07 -51.48 -26.52
N GLU A 406 1.41 -50.63 -25.73
CA GLU A 406 1.80 -50.47 -24.31
C GLU A 406 0.85 -51.21 -23.38
N LYS A 407 1.41 -51.97 -22.42
CA LYS A 407 0.66 -52.64 -21.35
C LYS A 407 0.03 -51.58 -20.45
N ILE A 408 -1.24 -51.29 -20.67
CA ILE A 408 -2.03 -50.41 -19.80
C ILE A 408 -2.08 -51.02 -18.39
N PRO A 409 -1.67 -50.29 -17.33
CA PRO A 409 -1.85 -50.73 -15.95
C PRO A 409 -3.33 -51.04 -15.68
N GLN A 410 -3.64 -52.25 -15.18
CA GLN A 410 -5.01 -52.62 -14.84
C GLN A 410 -5.41 -52.03 -13.48
N PHE A 411 -6.61 -51.48 -13.42
CA PHE A 411 -7.25 -51.03 -12.20
C PHE A 411 -7.80 -52.22 -11.40
N ASP A 412 -7.18 -52.52 -10.26
CA ASP A 412 -7.74 -53.46 -9.27
C ASP A 412 -7.99 -52.73 -7.95
N LEU A 413 -9.13 -52.01 -7.93
CA LEU A 413 -9.59 -51.29 -6.74
C LEU A 413 -9.70 -52.20 -5.52
N THR A 414 -10.15 -53.44 -5.71
CA THR A 414 -10.34 -54.38 -4.62
C THR A 414 -9.02 -54.78 -3.95
N THR A 415 -7.95 -54.91 -4.72
CA THR A 415 -6.62 -55.20 -4.20
C THR A 415 -6.04 -53.98 -3.48
N TRP A 416 -6.14 -52.79 -4.06
CA TRP A 416 -5.60 -51.57 -3.42
C TRP A 416 -6.37 -51.17 -2.17
N GLN A 417 -7.69 -51.36 -2.12
CA GLN A 417 -8.48 -51.16 -0.90
C GLN A 417 -8.08 -52.14 0.23
N LYS A 418 -7.65 -53.37 -0.11
CA LYS A 418 -7.12 -54.31 0.89
C LYS A 418 -5.71 -53.94 1.36
N GLN A 419 -4.89 -53.38 0.49
CA GLN A 419 -3.52 -52.96 0.78
C GLN A 419 -3.46 -51.62 1.53
N CYS A 420 -4.39 -50.71 1.27
CA CYS A 420 -4.50 -49.40 1.89
C CYS A 420 -5.60 -49.39 2.96
N LYS A 421 -5.28 -49.79 4.20
CA LYS A 421 -6.28 -49.98 5.27
C LYS A 421 -6.49 -48.75 6.15
N GLU A 422 -5.47 -47.91 6.30
CA GLU A 422 -5.51 -46.76 7.21
C GLU A 422 -6.21 -45.59 6.52
N GLN A 423 -7.36 -45.16 7.03
CA GLN A 423 -8.13 -44.08 6.41
C GLN A 423 -7.72 -42.71 6.92
N ILE A 424 -7.57 -41.77 6.00
CA ILE A 424 -7.25 -40.37 6.29
C ILE A 424 -8.35 -39.50 5.69
N SER A 425 -8.92 -38.61 6.50
CA SER A 425 -9.91 -37.64 6.02
C SER A 425 -9.25 -36.54 5.19
N ALA A 426 -9.95 -36.00 4.19
CA ALA A 426 -9.44 -34.87 3.39
C ALA A 426 -9.06 -33.66 4.26
N ALA A 427 -9.88 -33.33 5.28
CA ALA A 427 -9.63 -32.22 6.18
C ALA A 427 -8.34 -32.40 6.98
N THR A 428 -8.11 -33.61 7.53
CA THR A 428 -6.87 -33.95 8.24
C THR A 428 -5.67 -33.86 7.30
N PHE A 429 -5.81 -34.40 6.09
CA PHE A 429 -4.75 -34.39 5.09
C PHE A 429 -4.33 -32.96 4.69
N TYR A 430 -5.26 -32.10 4.29
CA TYR A 430 -4.92 -30.72 3.90
C TYR A 430 -4.44 -29.87 5.09
N SER A 431 -4.94 -30.13 6.30
CA SER A 431 -4.40 -29.48 7.51
C SER A 431 -2.93 -29.87 7.77
N ASP A 432 -2.59 -31.13 7.55
CA ASP A 432 -1.21 -31.62 7.68
C ASP A 432 -0.32 -31.14 6.51
N ARG A 433 -0.85 -30.93 5.31
CA ARG A 433 -0.09 -30.26 4.24
C ARG A 433 0.24 -28.80 4.61
N ARG A 434 -0.71 -28.09 5.22
CA ARG A 434 -0.53 -26.71 5.66
C ARG A 434 0.56 -26.57 6.74
N SER A 435 0.66 -27.50 7.68
CA SER A 435 1.75 -27.50 8.69
C SER A 435 3.13 -27.69 8.07
N HIS A 436 3.20 -28.25 6.86
CA HIS A 436 4.41 -28.38 6.04
C HIS A 436 4.50 -27.33 4.93
N HIS A 437 3.91 -26.14 5.13
CA HIS A 437 3.99 -24.99 4.23
C HIS A 437 3.37 -25.20 2.84
N ILE A 438 2.48 -26.17 2.67
CA ILE A 438 1.72 -26.38 1.43
C ILE A 438 0.25 -26.05 1.73
N ASP A 439 -0.21 -24.87 1.32
CA ASP A 439 -1.54 -24.33 1.64
C ASP A 439 -2.42 -24.22 0.39
N PHE A 440 -2.84 -25.37 -0.12
CA PHE A 440 -3.74 -25.42 -1.26
C PHE A 440 -5.08 -24.74 -0.96
N GLY A 441 -5.51 -23.83 -1.82
CA GLY A 441 -6.84 -23.24 -1.81
C GLY A 441 -7.89 -24.15 -2.46
N VAL A 442 -9.14 -23.67 -2.49
CA VAL A 442 -10.31 -24.50 -2.81
C VAL A 442 -10.25 -25.16 -4.19
N SER A 443 -9.61 -24.54 -5.17
CA SER A 443 -9.49 -25.07 -6.52
C SER A 443 -8.50 -26.22 -6.66
N PHE A 444 -7.55 -26.36 -5.73
CA PHE A 444 -6.59 -27.46 -5.66
C PHE A 444 -6.97 -28.52 -4.61
N GLN A 445 -8.02 -28.28 -3.81
CA GLN A 445 -8.49 -29.25 -2.80
C GLN A 445 -9.43 -30.32 -3.40
N GLY A 446 -8.93 -31.10 -4.35
CA GLY A 446 -9.71 -32.16 -5.02
C GLY A 446 -9.81 -33.48 -4.25
N VAL A 447 -8.93 -33.75 -3.29
CA VAL A 447 -8.92 -35.03 -2.56
C VAL A 447 -10.10 -35.08 -1.58
N THR A 448 -10.96 -36.11 -1.69
CA THR A 448 -12.13 -36.29 -0.83
C THR A 448 -11.92 -37.36 0.24
N ARG A 449 -11.14 -38.40 -0.09
CA ARG A 449 -10.81 -39.50 0.83
C ARG A 449 -9.46 -40.09 0.49
N LEU A 450 -8.70 -40.50 1.50
CA LEU A 450 -7.43 -41.19 1.35
C LEU A 450 -7.42 -42.47 2.17
N SER A 451 -6.74 -43.48 1.64
CA SER A 451 -6.38 -44.68 2.36
C SER A 451 -4.91 -44.97 2.14
N LYS A 452 -4.18 -45.22 3.23
CA LYS A 452 -2.74 -45.46 3.26
C LYS A 452 -2.42 -46.93 3.54
N GLY A 453 -1.37 -47.42 2.89
CA GLY A 453 -0.71 -48.70 3.16
C GLY A 453 0.80 -48.53 3.28
N GLU A 454 1.54 -49.64 3.33
CA GLU A 454 3.00 -49.62 3.36
C GLU A 454 3.55 -49.19 1.99
N GLY A 455 4.16 -48.00 1.92
CA GLY A 455 4.77 -47.44 0.70
C GLY A 455 3.78 -47.09 -0.42
N GLN A 456 2.48 -47.07 -0.13
CA GLN A 456 1.43 -46.91 -1.13
C GLN A 456 0.21 -46.15 -0.58
N VAL A 457 -0.51 -45.49 -1.47
CA VAL A 457 -1.68 -44.68 -1.13
C VAL A 457 -2.72 -44.73 -2.24
N LEU A 458 -3.98 -44.82 -1.84
CA LEU A 458 -5.14 -44.73 -2.70
C LEU A 458 -5.95 -43.49 -2.30
N GLY A 459 -6.25 -42.62 -3.25
CA GLY A 459 -7.06 -41.43 -3.03
C GLY A 459 -8.25 -41.35 -3.96
N GLN A 460 -9.38 -40.91 -3.41
CA GLN A 460 -10.56 -40.50 -4.19
C GLN A 460 -10.48 -39.00 -4.42
N ILE A 461 -10.66 -38.58 -5.66
CA ILE A 461 -10.55 -37.19 -6.10
C ILE A 461 -11.87 -36.79 -6.73
N LYS A 462 -12.34 -35.59 -6.41
CA LYS A 462 -13.48 -34.96 -7.05
C LYS A 462 -13.03 -33.65 -7.64
N VAL A 463 -13.42 -33.38 -8.89
CA VAL A 463 -13.13 -32.09 -9.52
C VAL A 463 -13.82 -30.98 -8.72
N PRO A 464 -13.07 -29.99 -8.19
CA PRO A 464 -13.65 -28.87 -7.45
C PRO A 464 -14.65 -28.06 -8.28
N GLU A 465 -15.70 -27.55 -7.63
CA GLU A 465 -16.76 -26.80 -8.31
C GLU A 465 -16.25 -25.52 -8.97
N THR A 466 -15.18 -24.92 -8.41
CA THR A 466 -14.57 -23.68 -8.91
C THR A 466 -13.94 -23.81 -10.30
N ILE A 467 -13.59 -25.03 -10.73
CA ILE A 467 -12.93 -25.30 -12.02
C ILE A 467 -13.76 -26.20 -12.95
N TRP A 468 -14.94 -26.64 -12.52
CA TRP A 468 -15.75 -27.60 -13.28
C TRP A 468 -16.21 -27.05 -14.63
N SER A 469 -16.54 -25.76 -14.71
CA SER A 469 -16.94 -25.12 -15.97
C SER A 469 -15.84 -25.10 -17.03
N ASP A 470 -14.58 -25.06 -16.59
CA ASP A 470 -13.42 -24.93 -17.48
C ASP A 470 -12.75 -26.27 -17.79
N ILE A 471 -13.18 -27.39 -17.18
CA ILE A 471 -12.50 -28.69 -17.29
C ILE A 471 -12.30 -29.15 -18.74
N ASN A 472 -13.25 -28.85 -19.63
CA ASN A 472 -13.24 -29.23 -21.04
C ASN A 472 -12.27 -28.39 -21.90
N ASN A 473 -11.74 -27.28 -21.36
CA ASN A 473 -10.76 -26.44 -22.05
C ASN A 473 -9.33 -27.02 -21.97
N TYR A 474 -9.13 -28.03 -21.13
CA TYR A 474 -7.82 -28.64 -20.83
C TYR A 474 -7.78 -30.10 -21.27
N THR A 475 -6.59 -30.62 -21.60
CA THR A 475 -6.36 -32.05 -21.76
C THR A 475 -6.45 -32.77 -20.41
N LEU A 476 -5.74 -32.24 -19.42
CA LEU A 476 -5.86 -32.65 -18.03
C LEU A 476 -5.67 -31.41 -17.15
N HIS A 477 -6.78 -30.87 -16.62
CA HIS A 477 -6.75 -29.61 -15.89
C HIS A 477 -5.71 -29.63 -14.75
N PRO A 478 -4.80 -28.64 -14.66
CA PRO A 478 -3.65 -28.69 -13.75
C PRO A 478 -4.03 -28.94 -12.29
N ALA A 479 -5.07 -28.30 -11.78
CA ALA A 479 -5.52 -28.50 -10.40
C ALA A 479 -6.08 -29.91 -10.12
N VAL A 480 -6.74 -30.54 -11.10
CA VAL A 480 -7.22 -31.93 -10.97
C VAL A 480 -6.05 -32.90 -11.00
N PHE A 481 -5.10 -32.65 -11.92
CA PHE A 481 -3.90 -33.46 -12.01
C PHE A 481 -3.06 -33.32 -10.73
N ASP A 482 -2.89 -32.10 -10.24
CA ASP A 482 -2.08 -31.84 -9.04
C ASP A 482 -2.71 -32.49 -7.80
N ALA A 483 -4.03 -32.38 -7.65
CA ALA A 483 -4.77 -33.11 -6.61
C ALA A 483 -4.55 -34.63 -6.65
N SER A 484 -4.28 -35.20 -7.83
CA SER A 484 -3.91 -36.61 -7.97
C SER A 484 -2.51 -36.95 -7.50
N LEU A 485 -1.60 -35.97 -7.50
CA LEU A 485 -0.24 -36.09 -6.97
C LEU A 485 -0.21 -35.82 -5.46
N HIS A 486 -1.14 -34.99 -4.95
CA HIS A 486 -1.25 -34.66 -3.51
C HIS A 486 -1.26 -35.90 -2.63
N ILE A 487 -1.90 -36.98 -3.08
CA ILE A 487 -2.08 -38.20 -2.30
C ILE A 487 -0.76 -38.77 -1.78
N LEU A 488 0.36 -38.54 -2.51
CA LEU A 488 1.71 -38.91 -2.08
C LEU A 488 2.06 -38.33 -0.72
N GLY A 489 1.53 -37.16 -0.40
CA GLY A 489 1.73 -36.50 0.88
C GLY A 489 1.41 -37.38 2.09
N ALA A 490 0.45 -38.30 1.98
CA ALA A 490 0.09 -39.22 3.07
C ALA A 490 1.22 -40.22 3.43
N ILE A 491 2.14 -40.47 2.50
CA ILE A 491 3.23 -41.44 2.63
C ILE A 491 4.63 -40.81 2.55
N LEU A 492 4.72 -39.49 2.37
CA LEU A 492 6.00 -38.76 2.41
C LEU A 492 6.47 -38.51 3.86
N PRO A 493 7.79 -38.39 4.10
CA PRO A 493 8.31 -37.91 5.37
C PRO A 493 7.83 -36.47 5.68
N PRO A 494 7.93 -36.01 6.95
CA PRO A 494 7.65 -34.63 7.30
C PRO A 494 8.50 -33.64 6.50
N GLY A 495 7.88 -32.57 5.99
CA GLY A 495 8.55 -31.51 5.24
C GLY A 495 7.80 -31.10 3.96
N THR A 496 8.27 -30.03 3.35
CA THR A 496 7.76 -29.53 2.07
C THR A 496 8.48 -30.25 0.93
N TYR A 497 7.79 -31.09 0.16
CA TYR A 497 8.37 -31.80 -0.99
C TYR A 497 7.74 -31.32 -2.29
N LEU A 498 8.58 -30.97 -3.26
CA LEU A 498 8.15 -30.50 -4.58
C LEU A 498 8.64 -31.45 -5.69
N PRO A 499 7.86 -31.63 -6.76
CA PRO A 499 8.32 -32.34 -7.95
C PRO A 499 9.48 -31.62 -8.65
N VAL A 500 10.53 -32.35 -9.00
CA VAL A 500 11.72 -31.82 -9.70
C VAL A 500 12.01 -32.53 -11.02
N ILE A 501 11.70 -33.82 -11.13
CA ILE A 501 11.90 -34.62 -12.34
C ILE A 501 10.67 -35.50 -12.55
N LEU A 502 10.25 -35.68 -13.81
CA LEU A 502 9.26 -36.66 -14.21
C LEU A 502 9.81 -37.46 -15.40
N ASP A 503 9.92 -38.77 -15.23
CA ASP A 503 10.49 -39.64 -16.26
C ASP A 503 9.49 -39.77 -17.44
N GLN A 504 8.20 -40.01 -17.15
CA GLN A 504 7.17 -40.13 -18.20
C GLN A 504 5.75 -39.75 -17.72
N LEU A 505 4.98 -39.12 -18.59
CA LEU A 505 3.54 -38.85 -18.47
C LEU A 505 2.84 -39.31 -19.74
N GLN A 506 1.84 -40.18 -19.56
CA GLN A 506 0.92 -40.62 -20.60
C GLN A 506 -0.51 -40.25 -20.23
N VAL A 507 -1.22 -39.56 -21.12
CA VAL A 507 -2.66 -39.25 -20.96
C VAL A 507 -3.46 -40.00 -22.02
N TYR A 508 -4.44 -40.79 -21.58
CA TYR A 508 -5.24 -41.66 -22.45
C TYR A 508 -6.61 -41.06 -22.78
N ARG A 509 -7.21 -40.31 -21.85
CA ARG A 509 -8.57 -39.76 -21.97
C ARG A 509 -8.78 -38.57 -21.03
N PRO A 510 -9.78 -37.70 -21.28
CA PRO A 510 -10.11 -36.61 -20.36
C PRO A 510 -10.63 -37.15 -19.01
N PRO A 511 -10.47 -36.38 -17.91
CA PRO A 511 -10.96 -36.78 -16.60
C PRO A 511 -12.50 -36.72 -16.50
N SER A 512 -13.09 -37.61 -15.71
CA SER A 512 -14.50 -37.50 -15.28
C SER A 512 -14.62 -36.67 -13.99
N ARG A 513 -15.84 -36.46 -13.49
CA ARG A 513 -16.08 -35.63 -12.29
C ARG A 513 -15.48 -36.22 -11.01
N ASN A 514 -15.44 -37.55 -10.92
CA ASN A 514 -14.88 -38.29 -9.79
C ASN A 514 -13.84 -39.27 -10.30
N LEU A 515 -12.68 -39.31 -9.65
CA LEU A 515 -11.52 -40.06 -10.08
C LEU A 515 -10.93 -40.84 -8.90
N TRP A 516 -10.15 -41.86 -9.23
CA TRP A 516 -9.26 -42.55 -8.30
C TRP A 516 -7.82 -42.26 -8.70
N SER A 517 -6.96 -41.99 -7.72
CA SER A 517 -5.51 -41.96 -7.92
C SER A 517 -4.87 -42.97 -6.99
N TYR A 518 -3.98 -43.78 -7.53
CA TYR A 518 -3.18 -44.73 -6.79
C TYR A 518 -1.71 -44.39 -6.99
N ALA A 519 -0.96 -44.31 -5.90
CA ALA A 519 0.46 -44.01 -5.97
C ALA A 519 1.30 -44.97 -5.12
N THR A 520 2.49 -45.27 -5.61
CA THR A 520 3.50 -46.07 -4.90
C THR A 520 4.78 -45.27 -4.79
N LEU A 521 5.41 -45.33 -3.61
CA LEU A 521 6.69 -44.70 -3.33
C LEU A 521 7.76 -45.78 -3.36
N LYS A 522 8.67 -45.70 -4.34
CA LYS A 522 9.87 -46.52 -4.34
C LYS A 522 10.94 -45.76 -3.56
N GLN A 523 11.29 -46.24 -2.37
CA GLN A 523 12.53 -45.79 -1.74
C GLN A 523 13.68 -46.26 -2.61
N ALA A 524 14.43 -45.32 -3.20
CA ALA A 524 15.75 -45.64 -3.70
C ALA A 524 16.57 -46.11 -2.48
N LYS A 525 16.93 -47.40 -2.45
CA LYS A 525 17.95 -47.90 -1.52
C LYS A 525 19.32 -47.42 -2.02
N THR A 526 19.56 -46.12 -1.94
CA THR A 526 20.88 -45.51 -2.02
C THR A 526 21.02 -44.62 -0.78
N GLN A 527 22.21 -44.56 -0.21
CA GLN A 527 22.51 -43.84 1.03
C GLN A 527 22.40 -42.30 0.88
N GLU A 528 21.91 -41.80 -0.26
CA GLU A 528 21.64 -40.40 -0.59
C GLU A 528 20.24 -40.00 -0.11
N LYS A 529 20.19 -39.12 0.88
CA LYS A 529 18.98 -38.78 1.65
C LYS A 529 18.01 -37.80 0.99
N GLU A 530 18.09 -37.47 -0.31
CA GLU A 530 17.41 -36.25 -0.80
C GLU A 530 16.36 -36.40 -1.92
N THR A 531 16.18 -37.55 -2.57
CA THR A 531 15.20 -37.65 -3.68
C THR A 531 14.35 -38.92 -3.58
N LEU A 532 13.03 -38.74 -3.58
CA LEU A 532 12.05 -39.83 -3.51
C LEU A 532 11.39 -40.02 -4.88
N LYS A 533 11.27 -41.27 -5.36
CA LYS A 533 10.62 -41.57 -6.64
C LYS A 533 9.25 -42.22 -6.44
N ALA A 534 8.28 -41.76 -7.23
CA ALA A 534 6.90 -42.24 -7.19
C ALA A 534 6.35 -42.63 -8.56
N GLU A 535 5.43 -43.60 -8.55
CA GLU A 535 4.57 -43.98 -9.68
C GLU A 535 3.14 -43.60 -9.32
N ILE A 536 2.39 -43.00 -10.25
CA ILE A 536 1.01 -42.57 -10.01
C ILE A 536 0.14 -42.97 -11.20
N SER A 537 -1.02 -43.55 -10.91
CA SER A 537 -2.01 -43.94 -11.92
C SER A 537 -3.38 -43.37 -11.57
N LEU A 538 -4.00 -42.72 -12.54
CA LEU A 538 -5.32 -42.09 -12.42
C LEU A 538 -6.37 -42.92 -13.18
N PHE A 539 -7.54 -43.10 -12.58
CA PHE A 539 -8.64 -43.89 -13.12
C PHE A 539 -9.98 -43.18 -12.93
N ASP A 540 -10.96 -43.46 -13.79
CA ASP A 540 -12.34 -43.05 -13.56
C ASP A 540 -13.09 -44.00 -12.60
N GLU A 541 -14.37 -43.75 -12.37
CA GLU A 541 -15.24 -44.58 -11.51
C GLU A 541 -15.48 -46.00 -12.06
N GLN A 542 -15.28 -46.23 -13.37
CA GLN A 542 -15.42 -47.52 -14.02
C GLN A 542 -14.09 -48.32 -14.04
N GLY A 543 -13.00 -47.75 -13.50
CA GLY A 543 -11.68 -48.39 -13.45
C GLY A 543 -10.86 -48.25 -14.72
N ASN A 544 -11.22 -47.27 -15.52
CA ASN A 544 -10.65 -47.00 -16.83
C ASN A 544 -9.52 -45.98 -16.66
N ILE A 545 -8.31 -46.27 -17.19
CA ILE A 545 -7.14 -45.39 -16.98
C ILE A 545 -7.31 -44.03 -17.66
N ILE A 546 -6.97 -42.97 -16.92
CA ILE A 546 -7.00 -41.57 -17.40
C ILE A 546 -5.59 -41.13 -17.76
N ALA A 547 -4.67 -41.26 -16.81
CA ALA A 547 -3.28 -40.89 -16.98
C ALA A 547 -2.37 -41.80 -16.15
N TRP A 548 -1.14 -41.94 -16.61
CA TRP A 548 -0.08 -42.65 -15.91
C TRP A 548 1.15 -41.75 -15.83
N VAL A 549 1.71 -41.65 -14.63
CA VAL A 549 2.93 -40.91 -14.31
C VAL A 549 3.96 -41.90 -13.81
N SER A 550 5.10 -41.95 -14.49
CA SER A 550 6.23 -42.76 -14.08
C SER A 550 7.41 -41.90 -13.65
N GLY A 551 8.09 -42.38 -12.59
CA GLY A 551 9.35 -41.81 -12.14
C GLY A 551 9.27 -40.36 -11.63
N LEU A 552 8.15 -39.98 -11.01
CA LEU A 552 8.02 -38.65 -10.39
C LEU A 552 8.99 -38.52 -9.22
N SER A 553 10.01 -37.70 -9.38
CA SER A 553 11.02 -37.43 -8.37
C SER A 553 10.66 -36.20 -7.55
N LEU A 554 10.64 -36.36 -6.23
CA LEU A 554 10.30 -35.34 -5.25
C LEU A 554 11.54 -34.98 -4.43
N ARG A 555 11.78 -33.67 -4.24
CA ARG A 555 12.86 -33.15 -3.40
C ARG A 555 12.30 -32.24 -2.31
N GLN A 556 12.93 -32.26 -1.14
CA GLN A 556 12.56 -31.35 -0.05
C GLN A 556 12.95 -29.91 -0.40
N ALA A 557 12.00 -28.98 -0.36
CA ALA A 557 12.18 -27.58 -0.65
C ALA A 557 12.40 -26.75 0.62
N LYS A 558 13.27 -25.74 0.54
CA LYS A 558 13.47 -24.71 1.58
C LYS A 558 12.97 -23.36 1.10
N PHE A 559 12.51 -22.50 2.02
CA PHE A 559 12.02 -21.15 1.72
C PHE A 559 13.00 -20.33 0.85
N SER A 560 14.30 -20.38 1.19
CA SER A 560 15.35 -19.65 0.47
C SER A 560 15.54 -20.09 -0.99
N GLN A 561 15.14 -21.31 -1.35
CA GLN A 561 15.26 -21.81 -2.73
C GLN A 561 14.13 -21.32 -3.63
N ILE A 562 12.98 -20.94 -3.06
CA ILE A 562 11.82 -20.42 -3.79
C ILE A 562 11.95 -18.90 -3.97
N HIS A 563 12.45 -18.22 -2.95
CA HIS A 563 12.65 -16.76 -2.94
C HIS A 563 14.08 -16.36 -3.31
N ARG A 564 14.57 -16.76 -4.49
CA ARG A 564 15.88 -16.30 -4.98
C ARG A 564 15.92 -14.80 -5.30
N GLN A 565 14.77 -14.18 -5.60
CA GLN A 565 14.69 -12.78 -6.05
C GLN A 565 14.20 -11.77 -4.99
N SER A 566 13.52 -12.21 -3.93
CA SER A 566 13.14 -11.32 -2.82
C SER A 566 14.23 -11.34 -1.75
N SER A 567 15.43 -10.89 -2.08
CA SER A 567 16.40 -10.56 -1.05
C SER A 567 15.84 -9.36 -0.27
N LEU A 568 15.98 -9.37 1.05
CA LEU A 568 15.72 -8.20 1.91
C LEU A 568 16.44 -6.96 1.37
N GLU A 569 17.55 -7.15 0.67
CA GLU A 569 18.38 -6.11 0.05
C GLU A 569 17.59 -5.24 -0.93
N ASN A 570 16.64 -5.80 -1.68
CA ASN A 570 15.78 -5.05 -2.61
C ASN A 570 14.74 -4.15 -1.89
N HIS A 571 14.55 -4.34 -0.57
CA HIS A 571 13.67 -3.54 0.27
C HIS A 571 14.43 -2.62 1.24
N LEU A 572 15.76 -2.60 1.18
CA LEU A 572 16.55 -1.66 1.95
C LEU A 572 16.45 -0.28 1.31
N TYR A 573 16.27 0.76 2.13
CA TYR A 573 16.28 2.15 1.70
C TYR A 573 17.27 2.93 2.55
N GLN A 574 17.86 3.97 1.96
CA GLN A 574 18.73 4.90 2.65
C GLN A 574 18.29 6.33 2.40
N VAL A 575 18.57 7.20 3.36
CA VAL A 575 18.41 8.65 3.17
C VAL A 575 19.65 9.16 2.46
N VAL A 576 19.47 9.64 1.23
CA VAL A 576 20.50 10.28 0.41
C VAL A 576 20.27 11.79 0.45
N TRP A 577 21.35 12.53 0.66
CA TRP A 577 21.34 13.99 0.59
C TRP A 577 21.74 14.43 -0.82
N GLU A 578 20.83 15.07 -1.51
CA GLU A 578 21.05 15.48 -2.90
C GLU A 578 21.28 16.98 -2.98
N PRO A 579 22.28 17.43 -3.77
CA PRO A 579 22.46 18.84 -4.01
C PRO A 579 21.24 19.38 -4.79
N LYS A 580 20.68 20.48 -4.29
CA LYS A 580 19.59 21.19 -4.93
C LYS A 580 20.02 22.63 -5.15
N THR A 581 19.75 23.16 -6.33
CA THR A 581 20.20 24.51 -6.72
C THR A 581 19.77 25.54 -5.67
N ALA A 582 20.68 26.46 -5.33
CA ALA A 582 20.39 27.54 -4.39
C ALA A 582 19.22 28.41 -4.88
N LEU A 583 18.41 28.87 -3.93
CA LEU A 583 17.16 29.59 -4.15
C LEU A 583 17.39 30.86 -4.99
N ARG A 584 16.50 31.12 -5.95
CA ARG A 584 16.56 32.36 -6.76
C ARG A 584 15.97 33.51 -5.94
N LYS A 585 16.56 34.72 -6.02
CA LYS A 585 16.02 35.92 -5.33
C LYS A 585 14.54 36.21 -5.62
N SER A 586 14.00 35.75 -6.75
CA SER A 586 12.59 35.89 -7.11
C SER A 586 11.63 35.02 -6.29
N GLU A 587 12.13 34.01 -5.57
CA GLU A 587 11.35 33.06 -4.75
C GLU A 587 11.29 33.48 -3.27
N ILE A 588 11.99 34.56 -2.91
CA ILE A 588 12.04 35.15 -1.57
C ILE A 588 11.10 36.35 -1.56
N VAL A 589 10.21 36.44 -0.56
CA VAL A 589 9.26 37.55 -0.44
C VAL A 589 10.00 38.88 -0.30
N ASP A 590 9.79 39.80 -1.25
CA ASP A 590 10.12 41.22 -1.06
C ASP A 590 9.00 41.81 -0.18
N SER A 591 9.28 42.04 1.10
CA SER A 591 8.33 42.30 2.20
C SER A 591 7.51 43.60 2.08
N LYS A 592 7.50 44.26 0.92
CA LYS A 592 6.75 45.50 0.71
C LYS A 592 5.23 45.32 0.56
N GLY A 593 4.70 44.09 0.60
CA GLY A 593 3.26 43.82 0.40
C GLY A 593 2.59 42.76 1.30
N SER A 594 3.31 42.08 2.20
CA SER A 594 2.76 41.01 3.06
C SER A 594 2.51 41.48 4.50
N SER A 595 1.45 40.99 5.14
CA SER A 595 1.17 41.26 6.56
C SER A 595 2.33 40.82 7.47
N PRO A 596 2.70 41.61 8.50
CA PRO A 596 3.82 41.30 9.37
C PRO A 596 3.57 40.04 10.22
N LEU A 597 4.44 39.04 10.09
CA LEU A 597 4.47 37.84 10.94
C LEU A 597 5.08 38.09 12.32
N HIS A 598 4.66 37.30 13.31
CA HIS A 598 5.22 37.22 14.66
C HIS A 598 6.13 36.00 14.79
N TRP A 599 7.38 36.26 15.17
CA TRP A 599 8.45 35.29 15.30
C TRP A 599 8.87 35.13 16.75
N LEU A 600 8.90 33.90 17.25
CA LEU A 600 9.47 33.56 18.54
C LEU A 600 10.83 32.87 18.31
N ILE A 601 11.91 33.52 18.71
CA ILE A 601 13.28 33.08 18.38
C ILE A 601 14.01 32.72 19.67
N PHE A 602 14.31 31.44 19.85
CA PHE A 602 15.18 30.95 20.92
C PHE A 602 16.63 31.17 20.49
N ALA A 603 17.19 32.32 20.86
CA ALA A 603 18.46 32.83 20.36
C ALA A 603 19.67 32.20 21.07
N ASP A 604 20.66 31.81 20.27
CA ASP A 604 21.99 31.40 20.71
C ASP A 604 22.82 32.59 21.24
N TYR A 605 23.89 32.28 21.96
CA TYR A 605 24.88 33.22 22.47
C TYR A 605 25.92 33.67 21.45
N GLN A 606 25.96 33.04 20.27
CA GLN A 606 26.89 33.43 19.19
C GLN A 606 26.38 34.63 18.38
N GLY A 607 25.14 35.05 18.61
CA GLY A 607 24.53 36.24 18.00
C GLY A 607 23.75 35.96 16.73
N ILE A 608 23.63 34.70 16.28
CA ILE A 608 22.88 34.36 15.06
C ILE A 608 21.39 34.71 15.24
N GLY A 609 20.79 34.35 16.38
CA GLY A 609 19.40 34.68 16.68
C GLY A 609 19.12 36.18 16.82
N GLN A 610 20.09 36.94 17.35
CA GLN A 610 19.98 38.40 17.48
C GLN A 610 20.04 39.08 16.10
N ASP A 611 21.00 38.68 15.27
CA ASP A 611 21.13 39.18 13.90
C ASP A 611 19.93 38.79 13.03
N LEU A 612 19.41 37.57 13.19
CA LEU A 612 18.19 37.11 12.52
C LEU A 612 17.00 38.00 12.87
N ALA A 613 16.76 38.25 14.16
CA ALA A 613 15.69 39.12 14.63
C ALA A 613 15.85 40.55 14.10
N HIS A 614 17.07 41.10 14.10
CA HIS A 614 17.34 42.44 13.54
C HIS A 614 16.98 42.55 12.06
N ASN A 615 17.34 41.54 11.26
CA ASN A 615 17.03 41.51 9.83
C ASN A 615 15.53 41.32 9.56
N LEU A 616 14.85 40.46 10.31
CA LEU A 616 13.40 40.26 10.22
C LEU A 616 12.64 41.55 10.60
N SER A 617 13.05 42.23 11.67
CA SER A 617 12.45 43.50 12.07
C SER A 617 12.67 44.62 11.06
N LYS A 618 13.82 44.67 10.38
CA LYS A 618 14.05 45.59 9.24
C LYS A 618 13.10 45.34 8.07
N GLN A 619 12.60 44.11 7.91
CA GLN A 619 11.61 43.73 6.91
C GLN A 619 10.16 43.90 7.40
N GLY A 620 9.94 44.49 8.58
CA GLY A 620 8.63 44.79 9.15
C GLY A 620 8.03 43.70 10.03
N HIS A 621 8.74 42.60 10.30
CA HIS A 621 8.25 41.52 11.16
C HIS A 621 8.38 41.84 12.65
N HIS A 622 7.50 41.26 13.47
CA HIS A 622 7.56 41.33 14.93
C HIS A 622 8.36 40.14 15.47
N CYS A 623 9.38 40.40 16.28
CA CYS A 623 10.23 39.36 16.85
C CYS A 623 10.22 39.42 18.39
N THR A 624 10.16 38.25 19.02
CA THR A 624 10.39 38.05 20.45
C THR A 624 11.61 37.14 20.61
N LEU A 625 12.63 37.64 21.33
CA LEU A 625 13.83 36.86 21.63
C LEU A 625 13.70 36.11 22.95
N VAL A 626 14.19 34.88 22.98
CA VAL A 626 14.25 34.05 24.18
C VAL A 626 15.69 33.58 24.39
N ILE A 627 16.27 33.90 25.53
CA ILE A 627 17.64 33.52 25.92
C ILE A 627 17.62 32.57 27.13
N PRO A 628 18.56 31.61 27.22
CA PRO A 628 18.53 30.62 28.29
C PRO A 628 19.07 31.21 29.60
N GLY A 629 18.42 30.92 30.72
CA GLY A 629 18.79 31.45 32.03
C GLY A 629 18.43 30.55 33.21
N VAL A 630 18.53 31.09 34.42
CA VAL A 630 18.16 30.39 35.65
C VAL A 630 16.72 30.73 36.05
N ASP A 631 16.36 32.01 35.98
CA ASP A 631 15.05 32.54 36.37
C ASP A 631 14.23 33.02 35.16
N TYR A 632 12.93 33.21 35.37
CA TYR A 632 12.06 33.86 34.39
C TYR A 632 12.19 35.38 34.53
N GLN A 633 12.72 36.06 33.50
CA GLN A 633 12.83 37.52 33.47
C GLN A 633 12.38 38.07 32.12
N LYS A 634 11.69 39.22 32.14
CA LYS A 634 11.31 39.98 30.95
C LYS A 634 12.15 41.26 30.90
N PHE A 635 12.73 41.56 29.75
CA PHE A 635 13.50 42.77 29.51
C PHE A 635 12.76 43.68 28.53
N ASP A 636 12.74 44.97 28.84
CA ASP A 636 12.17 45.99 27.97
C ASP A 636 13.03 46.17 26.70
N PRO A 637 12.40 46.51 25.55
CA PRO A 637 13.13 46.78 24.30
C PRO A 637 14.17 47.88 24.49
N LYS A 638 15.35 47.72 23.88
CA LYS A 638 16.41 48.74 23.91
C LYS A 638 16.24 49.71 22.73
N PRO A 639 16.73 50.96 22.82
CA PRO A 639 16.65 51.95 21.73
C PRO A 639 17.23 51.44 20.40
N ASP A 640 18.27 50.61 20.47
CA ASP A 640 18.96 50.04 19.31
C ASP A 640 18.38 48.68 18.86
N PHE A 641 17.43 48.10 19.61
CA PHE A 641 16.88 46.76 19.38
C PHE A 641 15.42 46.65 19.85
N VAL A 642 14.49 46.68 18.89
CA VAL A 642 13.04 46.90 19.10
C VAL A 642 12.28 45.62 19.54
N ALA A 643 12.94 44.46 19.61
CA ALA A 643 12.28 43.22 20.01
C ALA A 643 12.24 43.05 21.53
N ALA A 644 11.08 42.59 22.05
CA ALA A 644 10.96 42.16 23.44
C ALA A 644 11.86 40.94 23.67
N SER A 645 12.51 40.87 24.83
CA SER A 645 13.39 39.75 25.17
C SER A 645 13.04 39.13 26.52
N TYR A 646 13.12 37.80 26.57
CA TYR A 646 12.78 36.99 27.72
C TYR A 646 13.95 36.07 28.07
N GLN A 647 14.23 35.92 29.35
CA GLN A 647 15.12 34.90 29.86
C GLN A 647 14.28 33.81 30.52
N ILE A 648 14.48 32.55 30.13
CA ILE A 648 13.76 31.41 30.70
C ILE A 648 14.69 30.25 31.04
N ASN A 649 14.27 29.39 31.97
CA ASN A 649 15.03 28.22 32.36
C ASN A 649 14.77 27.06 31.39
N PRO A 650 15.81 26.51 30.73
CA PRO A 650 15.67 25.42 29.76
C PRO A 650 14.95 24.18 30.28
N THR A 651 15.03 23.93 31.59
CA THR A 651 14.54 22.70 32.23
C THR A 651 13.19 22.86 32.93
N VAL A 652 12.66 24.08 33.05
CA VAL A 652 11.40 24.37 33.76
C VAL A 652 10.29 24.60 32.76
N ARG A 653 9.34 23.67 32.68
CA ARG A 653 8.25 23.69 31.69
C ARG A 653 7.32 24.90 31.87
N GLU A 654 7.08 25.29 33.11
CA GLU A 654 6.19 26.38 33.50
C GLU A 654 6.68 27.73 32.93
N HIS A 655 8.01 27.89 32.72
CA HIS A 655 8.55 29.09 32.10
C HIS A 655 8.14 29.20 30.62
N PHE A 656 7.98 28.09 29.89
CA PHE A 656 7.52 28.09 28.50
C PHE A 656 6.03 28.43 28.42
N GLN A 657 5.22 27.89 29.35
CA GLN A 657 3.80 28.26 29.46
C GLN A 657 3.63 29.75 29.76
N LYS A 658 4.40 30.27 30.72
CA LYS A 658 4.38 31.69 31.07
C LYS A 658 4.85 32.58 29.93
N LEU A 659 5.88 32.17 29.18
CA LEU A 659 6.35 32.87 27.99
C LEU A 659 5.22 33.04 26.95
N LEU A 660 4.45 31.99 26.68
CA LEU A 660 3.32 32.05 25.75
C LEU A 660 2.17 32.91 26.29
N GLN A 661 1.92 32.91 27.61
CA GLN A 661 0.91 33.76 28.25
C GLN A 661 1.28 35.25 28.20
N ASP A 662 2.55 35.59 28.43
CA ASP A 662 3.05 36.96 28.40
C ASP A 662 3.15 37.54 26.97
N ASN A 663 2.98 36.71 25.94
CA ASN A 663 2.97 37.08 24.53
C ASN A 663 1.62 36.69 23.90
N PRO A 664 0.54 37.48 24.11
CA PRO A 664 -0.83 37.10 23.72
C PRO A 664 -1.05 37.05 22.20
N ILE A 665 -0.10 37.54 21.41
CA ILE A 665 -0.16 37.43 19.95
C ILE A 665 0.44 36.08 19.55
N THR A 666 -0.38 35.23 18.95
CA THR A 666 0.03 33.89 18.50
C THR A 666 1.23 33.97 17.56
N PRO A 667 2.38 33.36 17.91
CA PRO A 667 3.50 33.27 16.98
C PRO A 667 3.08 32.45 15.76
N GLN A 668 3.41 32.90 14.56
CA GLN A 668 3.25 32.11 13.34
C GLN A 668 4.50 31.29 13.04
N GLN A 669 5.66 31.75 13.53
CA GLN A 669 6.96 31.12 13.30
C GLN A 669 7.72 31.00 14.62
N VAL A 670 8.27 29.82 14.88
CA VAL A 670 9.16 29.57 16.02
C VAL A 670 10.48 29.04 15.49
N VAL A 671 11.59 29.69 15.86
CA VAL A 671 12.95 29.29 15.44
C VAL A 671 13.77 28.93 16.66
N HIS A 672 14.27 27.70 16.69
CA HIS A 672 15.07 27.18 17.79
C HIS A 672 16.55 27.10 17.42
N LEU A 673 17.35 28.00 18.03
CA LEU A 673 18.80 28.12 17.78
C LEU A 673 19.64 27.70 19.00
N TRP A 674 19.05 27.38 20.15
CA TRP A 674 19.80 26.98 21.35
C TRP A 674 20.58 25.67 21.16
N SER A 675 20.23 24.87 20.16
CA SER A 675 21.03 23.71 19.73
C SER A 675 22.41 24.08 19.19
N LEU A 676 22.66 25.33 18.80
CA LEU A 676 23.94 25.78 18.27
C LEU A 676 25.03 25.98 19.35
N GLU A 677 24.67 25.87 20.63
CA GLU A 677 25.60 26.04 21.76
C GLU A 677 26.69 24.96 21.84
N GLY A 678 27.84 25.31 22.43
CA GLY A 678 28.90 24.37 22.85
C GLY A 678 29.61 23.61 21.73
N MET A 679 30.34 24.34 20.89
CA MET A 679 31.02 23.82 19.69
C MET A 679 32.43 23.25 19.92
N ASN A 680 32.95 23.26 21.15
CA ASN A 680 34.30 22.78 21.51
C ASN A 680 34.25 21.39 22.17
N GLU A 681 35.40 20.76 22.49
CA GLU A 681 35.43 19.49 23.25
C GLU A 681 34.96 19.70 24.71
N PRO A 682 33.81 19.11 25.12
CA PRO A 682 33.13 19.43 26.35
C PRO A 682 33.40 18.35 27.40
N SER A 683 33.31 18.75 28.67
CA SER A 683 33.24 17.80 29.78
C SER A 683 31.89 17.06 29.79
N SER A 684 31.78 16.00 30.59
CA SER A 684 30.51 15.27 30.80
C SER A 684 29.36 16.20 31.24
N ASP A 685 29.64 17.19 32.10
CA ASP A 685 28.64 18.14 32.58
C ASP A 685 28.16 19.08 31.47
N GLU A 686 29.06 19.46 30.57
CA GLU A 686 28.73 20.31 29.43
C GLU A 686 27.90 19.55 28.39
N VAL A 687 28.11 18.23 28.19
CA VAL A 687 27.20 17.40 27.37
C VAL A 687 25.77 17.43 27.91
N LYS A 688 25.59 17.27 29.23
CA LYS A 688 24.27 17.33 29.87
C LYS A 688 23.61 18.70 29.70
N ARG A 689 24.38 19.78 29.87
CA ARG A 689 23.92 21.16 29.61
C ARG A 689 23.45 21.33 28.16
N LEU A 690 24.21 20.84 27.19
CA LEU A 690 23.84 20.94 25.77
C LEU A 690 22.61 20.12 25.41
N GLN A 691 22.43 18.92 25.99
CA GLN A 691 21.19 18.16 25.83
C GLN A 691 19.98 18.89 26.43
N ASN A 692 20.18 19.59 27.56
CA ASN A 692 19.14 20.44 28.14
C ASN A 692 18.80 21.62 27.23
N LEU A 693 19.80 22.24 26.57
CA LEU A 693 19.58 23.35 25.64
C LEU A 693 18.97 22.92 24.30
N GLY A 694 19.25 21.70 23.83
CA GLY A 694 18.67 21.09 22.63
C GLY A 694 17.34 20.38 22.91
N SER A 695 17.36 19.04 22.96
CA SER A 695 16.13 18.22 22.96
C SER A 695 15.17 18.51 24.11
N ARG A 696 15.66 18.81 25.32
CA ARG A 696 14.78 19.08 26.48
C ARG A 696 13.95 20.35 26.28
N THR A 697 14.54 21.42 25.75
CA THR A 697 13.82 22.68 25.53
C THR A 697 12.83 22.57 24.40
N VAL A 698 13.19 21.87 23.32
CA VAL A 698 12.27 21.55 22.22
C VAL A 698 11.08 20.76 22.73
N LEU A 699 11.29 19.76 23.60
CA LEU A 699 10.21 19.01 24.23
C LEU A 699 9.30 19.90 25.08
N ASN A 700 9.87 20.70 25.98
CA ASN A 700 9.10 21.62 26.84
C ASN A 700 8.31 22.64 26.01
N LEU A 701 8.91 23.16 24.93
CA LEU A 701 8.28 24.08 23.99
C LEU A 701 7.09 23.45 23.27
N VAL A 702 7.26 22.26 22.68
CA VAL A 702 6.17 21.56 21.96
C VAL A 702 5.03 21.22 22.92
N GLN A 703 5.33 20.79 24.14
CA GLN A 703 4.32 20.55 25.17
C GLN A 703 3.54 21.82 25.53
N ALA A 704 4.23 22.96 25.69
CA ALA A 704 3.59 24.24 25.98
C ALA A 704 2.74 24.75 24.80
N LEU A 705 3.20 24.60 23.56
CA LEU A 705 2.45 24.95 22.34
C LEU A 705 1.18 24.11 22.21
N SER A 706 1.28 22.79 22.47
CA SER A 706 0.14 21.86 22.43
C SER A 706 -0.92 22.20 23.49
N GLU A 707 -0.52 22.47 24.73
CA GLU A 707 -1.44 22.88 25.80
C GLU A 707 -2.11 24.23 25.52
N ALA A 708 -1.37 25.17 24.94
CA ALA A 708 -1.89 26.46 24.50
C ALA A 708 -2.71 26.37 23.20
N LYS A 709 -2.78 25.19 22.56
CA LYS A 709 -3.45 24.95 21.26
C LYS A 709 -2.97 25.88 20.15
N LEU A 710 -1.65 26.14 20.12
CA LEU A 710 -1.00 26.97 19.10
C LEU A 710 -0.31 26.06 18.08
N SER A 711 -0.42 26.42 16.80
CA SER A 711 0.20 25.67 15.69
C SER A 711 1.15 26.54 14.86
N PRO A 712 2.22 27.13 15.46
CA PRO A 712 3.24 27.82 14.69
C PRO A 712 4.05 26.84 13.85
N ARG A 713 4.64 27.32 12.76
CA ARG A 713 5.70 26.58 12.07
C ARG A 713 6.96 26.55 12.92
N LEU A 714 7.45 25.36 13.24
CA LEU A 714 8.61 25.14 14.10
C LEU A 714 9.87 24.82 13.29
N TRP A 715 10.91 25.63 13.45
CA TRP A 715 12.23 25.43 12.84
C TRP A 715 13.24 24.98 13.87
N LEU A 716 13.84 23.82 13.66
CA LEU A 716 14.93 23.28 14.46
C LEU A 716 16.23 23.43 13.69
N VAL A 717 17.16 24.22 14.22
CA VAL A 717 18.39 24.57 13.53
C VAL A 717 19.59 23.93 14.22
N THR A 718 20.41 23.23 13.46
CA THR A 718 21.68 22.64 13.92
C THR A 718 22.80 23.08 13.00
N GLN A 719 24.03 22.66 13.30
CA GLN A 719 25.21 22.95 12.49
C GLN A 719 26.15 21.73 12.48
N GLY A 720 26.48 21.23 11.29
CA GLY A 720 27.40 20.11 11.11
C GLY A 720 26.91 18.76 11.66
N SER A 721 25.61 18.59 11.90
CA SER A 721 25.07 17.37 12.53
C SER A 721 24.72 16.26 11.53
N ARG A 722 24.68 16.57 10.22
CA ARG A 722 24.29 15.64 9.14
C ARG A 722 25.50 15.23 8.26
N PRO A 723 25.60 13.95 7.84
CA PRO A 723 26.65 13.49 6.93
C PRO A 723 26.32 13.86 5.48
N LEU A 724 26.62 15.10 5.11
CA LEU A 724 26.40 15.64 3.77
C LEU A 724 27.64 15.52 2.87
N ASP A 725 28.83 15.53 3.48
CA ASP A 725 30.15 15.51 2.85
C ASP A 725 31.20 14.85 3.77
N SER A 726 32.50 15.01 3.47
CA SER A 726 33.61 14.51 4.29
C SER A 726 33.95 15.39 5.51
N THR A 727 33.17 16.44 5.78
CA THR A 727 33.43 17.33 6.91
C THR A 727 33.15 16.62 8.25
N PRO A 728 34.01 16.77 9.28
CA PRO A 728 33.79 16.13 10.57
C PRO A 728 32.44 16.48 11.19
N LEU A 729 31.70 15.44 11.60
CA LEU A 729 30.37 15.57 12.18
C LEU A 729 30.40 16.13 13.60
N LYS A 730 29.37 16.90 13.93
CA LYS A 730 29.05 17.38 15.29
C LYS A 730 27.81 16.63 15.81
N PRO A 731 27.94 15.37 16.25
CA PRO A 731 26.80 14.50 16.56
C PRO A 731 25.96 14.97 17.76
N ARG A 732 26.44 15.92 18.57
CA ARG A 732 25.76 16.35 19.81
C ARG A 732 24.41 17.02 19.57
N GLN A 733 24.24 17.65 18.43
CA GLN A 733 23.00 18.30 18.02
C GLN A 733 22.05 17.31 17.31
N ALA A 734 22.51 16.09 17.01
CA ALA A 734 21.73 15.09 16.29
C ALA A 734 20.46 14.61 17.02
N PRO A 735 20.39 14.56 18.36
CA PRO A 735 19.15 14.20 19.06
C PRO A 735 17.97 15.14 18.75
N VAL A 736 18.23 16.42 18.47
CA VAL A 736 17.20 17.39 18.08
C VAL A 736 16.55 17.02 16.74
N TRP A 737 17.32 16.43 15.82
CA TRP A 737 16.77 15.91 14.56
C TRP A 737 15.86 14.71 14.76
N GLY A 738 16.27 13.78 15.63
CA GLY A 738 15.44 12.62 15.98
C GLY A 738 14.13 13.04 16.62
N LEU A 739 14.19 14.00 17.55
CA LEU A 739 12.99 14.59 18.16
C LEU A 739 12.13 15.33 17.12
N GLY A 740 12.73 16.11 16.22
CA GLY A 740 12.02 16.79 15.14
C GLY A 740 11.28 15.82 14.21
N GLN A 741 11.84 14.63 13.97
CA GLN A 741 11.17 13.57 13.21
C GLN A 741 9.93 13.05 13.95
N ALA A 742 10.02 12.81 15.27
CA ALA A 742 8.87 12.42 16.08
C ALA A 742 7.79 13.51 16.10
N ILE A 743 8.18 14.78 16.29
CA ILE A 743 7.25 15.92 16.25
C ILE A 743 6.53 16.01 14.89
N SER A 744 7.23 15.77 13.78
CA SER A 744 6.62 15.80 12.45
C SER A 744 5.53 14.73 12.26
N LEU A 745 5.61 13.63 13.02
CA LEU A 745 4.64 12.52 12.97
C LEU A 745 3.50 12.71 13.98
N GLU A 746 3.81 13.20 15.18
CA GLU A 746 2.84 13.34 16.28
C GLU A 746 2.07 14.67 16.26
N TYR A 747 2.71 15.74 15.80
CA TYR A 747 2.16 17.12 15.75
C TYR A 747 2.36 17.73 14.35
N PRO A 748 1.75 17.16 13.29
CA PRO A 748 1.93 17.62 11.91
C PRO A 748 1.52 19.08 11.68
N GLU A 749 0.61 19.62 12.51
CA GLU A 749 0.19 21.02 12.50
C GLU A 749 1.32 22.01 12.81
N LEU A 750 2.39 21.57 13.50
CA LEU A 750 3.55 22.41 13.80
C LEU A 750 4.52 22.56 12.61
N GLN A 751 4.31 21.81 11.51
CA GLN A 751 5.18 21.82 10.33
C GLN A 751 6.66 21.83 10.72
N CYS A 752 7.11 20.84 11.50
CA CYS A 752 8.46 20.86 12.09
C CYS A 752 9.54 20.68 11.01
N LEU A 753 10.23 21.77 10.68
CA LEU A 753 11.30 21.85 9.68
C LEU A 753 12.67 21.76 10.34
N ARG A 754 13.63 21.13 9.66
CA ARG A 754 15.00 20.91 10.17
C ARG A 754 16.03 21.47 9.21
N LEU A 755 16.91 22.32 9.72
CA LEU A 755 17.99 22.98 8.95
C LEU A 755 19.34 22.71 9.60
N ASP A 756 20.29 22.12 8.85
CA ASP A 756 21.68 21.91 9.29
C ASP A 756 22.62 22.89 8.59
N LEU A 757 23.10 23.88 9.32
CA LEU A 757 24.05 24.89 8.84
C LEU A 757 25.45 24.30 8.61
N ASP A 758 26.24 25.01 7.81
CA ASP A 758 27.62 24.64 7.50
C ASP A 758 28.53 24.87 8.72
N PRO A 759 29.26 23.86 9.22
CA PRO A 759 30.18 24.02 10.35
C PRO A 759 31.50 24.73 9.98
N SER A 760 31.82 24.88 8.69
CA SER A 760 33.06 25.53 8.20
C SER A 760 32.96 27.06 8.12
N GLU A 761 31.74 27.61 8.14
CA GLU A 761 31.50 29.04 8.12
C GLU A 761 31.86 29.69 9.46
N LYS A 762 32.97 30.44 9.48
CA LYS A 762 33.39 31.24 10.65
C LYS A 762 32.66 32.58 10.78
N LYS A 763 31.79 32.94 9.83
CA LYS A 763 31.10 34.24 9.75
C LYS A 763 29.61 34.06 10.05
N THR A 764 29.14 34.60 11.18
CA THR A 764 27.72 34.62 11.57
C THR A 764 26.81 35.18 10.47
N ALA A 765 27.27 36.19 9.73
CA ALA A 765 26.51 36.82 8.65
C ALA A 765 26.09 35.88 7.50
N ALA A 766 26.91 34.88 7.15
CA ALA A 766 26.58 33.94 6.06
C ALA A 766 25.45 32.99 6.50
N SER A 767 25.56 32.43 7.70
CA SER A 767 24.55 31.55 8.27
C SER A 767 23.23 32.27 8.54
N VAL A 768 23.27 33.55 8.95
CA VAL A 768 22.07 34.41 9.08
C VAL A 768 21.39 34.60 7.72
N GLN A 769 22.15 34.80 6.64
CA GLN A 769 21.57 34.94 5.30
C GLN A 769 20.91 33.63 4.83
N VAL A 770 21.53 32.48 5.09
CA VAL A 770 20.95 31.16 4.80
C VAL A 770 19.63 30.98 5.55
N LEU A 771 19.61 31.30 6.85
CA LEU A 771 18.39 31.26 7.66
C LEU A 771 17.31 32.18 7.08
N LEU A 772 17.61 33.45 6.81
CA LEU A 772 16.64 34.38 6.22
C LEU A 772 16.05 33.85 4.92
N ASN A 773 16.89 33.29 4.04
CA ASN A 773 16.44 32.76 2.76
C ASN A 773 15.45 31.60 2.97
N GLU A 774 15.79 30.60 3.78
CA GLU A 774 14.92 29.43 4.01
C GLU A 774 13.65 29.77 4.80
N LEU A 775 13.76 30.65 5.81
CA LEU A 775 12.64 31.03 6.66
C LEU A 775 11.57 31.86 5.93
N LEU A 776 11.96 32.60 4.88
CA LEU A 776 11.08 33.48 4.11
C LEU A 776 10.59 32.88 2.78
N LEU A 777 10.91 31.61 2.49
CA LEU A 777 10.41 30.93 1.30
C LEU A 777 8.89 30.74 1.32
N THR A 778 8.28 30.96 0.15
CA THR A 778 6.86 30.67 -0.11
C THR A 778 6.64 29.49 -1.04
N GLU A 779 7.68 29.05 -1.76
CA GLU A 779 7.66 27.93 -2.70
C GLU A 779 8.85 26.99 -2.42
N ASP A 780 8.82 25.77 -2.94
CA ASP A 780 9.88 24.76 -2.78
C ASP A 780 10.20 24.32 -1.32
N PHE A 781 9.14 24.09 -0.54
CA PHE A 781 9.25 23.67 0.86
C PHE A 781 9.88 22.28 1.02
N GLU A 782 10.94 22.20 1.83
CA GLU A 782 11.67 20.96 2.13
C GLU A 782 11.74 20.78 3.65
N ALA A 783 11.38 19.60 4.15
CA ALA A 783 11.32 19.34 5.58
C ALA A 783 12.70 19.17 6.24
N GLN A 784 13.70 18.79 5.45
CA GLN A 784 15.04 18.44 5.91
C GLN A 784 16.06 19.03 4.95
N ILE A 785 16.74 20.08 5.42
CA ILE A 785 17.65 20.89 4.62
C ILE A 785 19.02 20.90 5.30
N GLY A 786 20.08 20.85 4.50
CA GLY A 786 21.44 20.94 4.99
C GLY A 786 22.34 21.77 4.07
N TYR A 787 23.31 22.47 4.62
CA TYR A 787 24.25 23.30 3.87
C TYR A 787 25.70 22.85 4.08
N ARG A 788 26.47 22.69 2.99
CA ARG A 788 27.93 22.47 3.02
C ARG A 788 28.62 23.23 1.91
N GLN A 789 29.68 23.95 2.24
CA GLN A 789 30.51 24.71 1.32
C GLN A 789 29.67 25.63 0.40
N GLY A 790 28.62 26.24 0.96
CA GLY A 790 27.67 27.09 0.22
C GLY A 790 26.64 26.35 -0.66
N MET A 791 26.66 25.01 -0.70
CA MET A 791 25.69 24.18 -1.42
C MET A 791 24.53 23.76 -0.52
N ARG A 792 23.30 23.86 -1.05
CA ARG A 792 22.06 23.40 -0.41
C ARG A 792 21.81 21.92 -0.74
N TYR A 793 21.51 21.13 0.28
CA TYR A 793 21.17 19.71 0.17
C TYR A 793 19.80 19.44 0.77
N VAL A 794 19.08 18.49 0.18
CA VAL A 794 17.77 18.01 0.66
C VAL A 794 17.77 16.50 0.84
N ALA A 795 17.03 16.01 1.83
CA ALA A 795 16.95 14.58 2.11
C ALA A 795 15.95 13.87 1.17
N ARG A 796 16.34 12.72 0.62
CA ARG A 796 15.48 11.82 -0.16
C ARG A 796 15.65 10.38 0.29
N LEU A 797 14.55 9.64 0.32
CA LEU A 797 14.59 8.19 0.54
C LEU A 797 14.81 7.51 -0.81
N LYS A 798 15.90 6.73 -0.94
CA LYS A 798 16.22 5.98 -2.16
C LYS A 798 16.46 4.50 -1.86
N PRO A 799 16.20 3.59 -2.81
CA PRO A 799 16.60 2.20 -2.68
C PRO A 799 18.09 2.12 -2.34
N PHE A 800 18.41 1.31 -1.34
CA PHE A 800 19.76 1.00 -0.97
C PHE A 800 20.31 0.03 -2.00
N THR A 801 21.09 0.55 -2.94
CA THR A 801 21.93 -0.30 -3.77
C THR A 801 23.15 -0.64 -2.94
N PRO A 802 23.39 -1.91 -2.56
CA PRO A 802 24.68 -2.31 -2.06
C PRO A 802 25.67 -1.84 -3.12
N GLN A 803 26.64 -1.00 -2.77
CA GLN A 803 27.79 -0.85 -3.64
C GLN A 803 28.37 -2.26 -3.73
N THR A 804 28.09 -2.95 -4.84
CA THR A 804 28.93 -4.05 -5.29
C THR A 804 30.32 -3.46 -5.17
N LYS A 805 31.13 -4.06 -4.29
CA LYS A 805 32.54 -3.72 -4.17
C LYS A 805 33.17 -4.09 -5.51
N ASN A 806 32.95 -3.25 -6.52
CA ASN A 806 33.73 -3.24 -7.72
C ASN A 806 35.14 -2.97 -7.21
N THR A 807 35.92 -4.04 -7.26
CA THR A 807 37.29 -4.18 -6.84
C THR A 807 38.20 -3.36 -7.74
N ASN A 808 37.98 -2.04 -7.79
CA ASN A 808 39.08 -1.09 -7.94
C ASN A 808 39.58 -0.74 -6.53
N ARG A 809 39.90 -1.78 -5.74
CA ARG A 809 40.75 -1.61 -4.57
C ARG A 809 42.18 -1.58 -5.08
N GLU A 810 42.67 -0.36 -5.29
CA GLU A 810 44.07 -0.06 -5.09
C GLU A 810 44.50 -0.69 -3.73
N GLU A 811 45.47 -1.62 -3.80
CA GLU A 811 46.18 -2.28 -2.68
C GLU A 811 45.41 -3.31 -1.80
N ALA A 812 45.00 -4.41 -2.44
CA ALA A 812 45.08 -5.84 -2.02
C ALA A 812 45.01 -6.25 -0.53
N THR A 813 43.80 -6.34 0.03
CA THR A 813 43.52 -7.28 1.14
C THR A 813 43.65 -8.74 0.65
N PRO A 814 44.41 -9.62 1.33
CA PRO A 814 44.49 -11.06 0.99
C PRO A 814 43.12 -11.74 0.96
N VAL A 815 42.89 -12.65 0.01
CA VAL A 815 41.62 -13.37 -0.14
C VAL A 815 41.81 -14.87 -0.32
N ARG A 816 40.74 -15.64 -0.10
CA ARG A 816 40.63 -17.08 -0.41
C ARG A 816 39.27 -17.42 -0.97
N LEU A 817 39.18 -18.47 -1.77
CA LEU A 817 37.92 -19.01 -2.25
C LEU A 817 37.20 -19.76 -1.11
N LYS A 818 35.90 -19.50 -0.94
CA LYS A 818 35.01 -20.18 0.00
C LYS A 818 33.69 -20.54 -0.68
N ILE A 819 32.93 -21.40 -0.02
CA ILE A 819 31.55 -21.69 -0.38
C ILE A 819 30.66 -21.59 0.86
N ASP A 820 29.51 -20.93 0.71
CA ASP A 820 28.53 -20.80 1.79
C ASP A 820 27.63 -22.04 1.91
N ASN A 821 27.27 -22.64 0.77
CA ASN A 821 26.42 -23.83 0.70
C ASN A 821 26.81 -24.73 -0.48
N TYR A 822 26.76 -26.05 -0.27
CA TYR A 822 27.02 -27.04 -1.32
C TYR A 822 26.00 -27.01 -2.48
N GLY A 823 26.42 -27.54 -3.63
CA GLY A 823 25.53 -27.99 -4.70
C GLY A 823 25.37 -27.04 -5.88
N LEU A 824 25.74 -25.76 -5.74
CA LEU A 824 25.75 -24.77 -6.83
C LEU A 824 27.08 -24.01 -6.85
N LEU A 825 27.69 -23.90 -8.02
CA LEU A 825 28.97 -23.18 -8.20
C LEU A 825 28.84 -21.67 -7.97
N GLU A 826 27.63 -21.11 -8.11
CA GLU A 826 27.34 -19.70 -7.84
C GLU A 826 27.51 -19.31 -6.37
N ASN A 827 27.55 -20.28 -5.45
CA ASN A 827 27.78 -20.03 -4.02
C ASN A 827 29.25 -19.82 -3.68
N LEU A 828 30.16 -19.86 -4.67
CA LEU A 828 31.58 -19.61 -4.47
C LEU A 828 31.84 -18.11 -4.35
N GLU A 829 32.54 -17.71 -3.29
CA GLU A 829 32.88 -16.31 -3.03
C GLU A 829 34.35 -16.11 -2.64
N LEU A 830 34.85 -14.90 -2.88
CA LEU A 830 36.16 -14.45 -2.40
C LEU A 830 36.00 -13.88 -0.99
N ALA A 831 36.42 -14.66 0.01
CA ALA A 831 36.42 -14.25 1.40
C ALA A 831 37.77 -13.64 1.80
N PRO A 832 37.80 -12.65 2.73
CA PRO A 832 39.04 -12.17 3.31
C PRO A 832 39.86 -13.31 3.94
N LEU A 833 41.19 -13.26 3.74
CA LEU A 833 42.16 -14.20 4.29
C LEU A 833 43.00 -13.50 5.37
N THR A 834 42.99 -14.06 6.57
CA THR A 834 43.96 -13.68 7.62
C THR A 834 45.25 -14.46 7.38
N ARG A 835 46.34 -13.75 7.11
CA ARG A 835 47.67 -14.35 6.96
C ARG A 835 48.20 -14.82 8.32
N ARG A 836 49.01 -15.87 8.30
CA ARG A 836 49.76 -16.37 9.47
C ARG A 836 51.24 -16.48 9.14
N SER A 837 52.10 -16.33 10.14
CA SER A 837 53.52 -16.65 9.97
C SER A 837 53.73 -18.17 9.83
N PRO A 838 54.69 -18.61 8.99
CA PRO A 838 55.06 -20.02 8.90
C PRO A 838 55.65 -20.53 10.22
N GLN A 839 55.41 -21.81 10.53
CA GLN A 839 56.12 -22.52 11.59
C GLN A 839 57.55 -22.84 11.15
N ALA A 840 58.37 -23.41 12.05
CA ALA A 840 59.81 -23.62 11.85
C ALA A 840 60.15 -24.31 10.51
N ASP A 841 59.36 -25.30 10.07
CA ASP A 841 59.60 -26.08 8.85
C ASP A 841 58.66 -25.73 7.68
N GLU A 842 58.00 -24.57 7.74
CA GLU A 842 57.04 -24.12 6.72
C GLU A 842 57.54 -22.91 5.92
N VAL A 843 56.93 -22.70 4.75
CA VAL A 843 57.08 -21.47 3.96
C VAL A 843 55.71 -20.88 3.67
N GLU A 844 55.64 -19.55 3.57
CA GLU A 844 54.46 -18.84 3.06
C GLU A 844 54.71 -18.47 1.59
N ILE A 845 53.79 -18.88 0.71
CA ILE A 845 53.85 -18.64 -0.73
C ILE A 845 52.77 -17.62 -1.08
N LYS A 846 53.17 -16.53 -1.75
CA LYS A 846 52.25 -15.67 -2.49
C LYS A 846 51.88 -16.36 -3.79
N VAL A 847 50.66 -16.85 -3.85
CA VAL A 847 50.16 -17.65 -4.97
C VAL A 847 50.01 -16.76 -6.20
N ARG A 848 50.55 -17.22 -7.33
CA ARG A 848 50.43 -16.55 -8.64
C ARG A 848 49.51 -17.34 -9.57
N ALA A 849 49.52 -18.66 -9.47
CA ALA A 849 48.59 -19.56 -10.14
C ALA A 849 48.27 -20.76 -9.23
N ALA A 850 47.06 -21.29 -9.31
CA ALA A 850 46.62 -22.48 -8.60
C ALA A 850 45.89 -23.42 -9.58
N GLY A 851 46.14 -24.72 -9.46
CA GLY A 851 45.53 -25.74 -10.30
C GLY A 851 44.15 -26.13 -9.79
N LEU A 852 43.14 -26.12 -10.67
CA LEU A 852 41.81 -26.64 -10.36
C LEU A 852 41.79 -28.16 -10.54
N ASN A 853 41.49 -28.88 -9.47
CA ASN A 853 41.45 -30.35 -9.47
C ASN A 853 40.01 -30.88 -9.43
N PHE A 854 39.80 -32.13 -9.86
CA PHE A 854 38.47 -32.76 -9.87
C PHE A 854 37.84 -32.78 -8.47
N ARG A 855 38.67 -32.94 -7.44
CA ARG A 855 38.27 -32.86 -6.03
C ARG A 855 37.62 -31.52 -5.67
N ASP A 856 38.12 -30.40 -6.20
CA ASP A 856 37.57 -29.07 -5.91
C ASP A 856 36.14 -28.93 -6.45
N VAL A 857 35.86 -29.50 -7.62
CA VAL A 857 34.51 -29.55 -8.20
C VAL A 857 33.59 -30.42 -7.36
N LEU A 858 34.04 -31.62 -6.97
CA LEU A 858 33.25 -32.51 -6.11
C LEU A 858 32.97 -31.89 -4.73
N ASN A 859 33.93 -31.12 -4.18
CA ASN A 859 33.75 -30.36 -2.94
C ASN A 859 32.66 -29.30 -3.10
N ALA A 860 32.70 -28.50 -4.17
CA ALA A 860 31.68 -27.48 -4.42
C ALA A 860 30.28 -28.08 -4.61
N LEU A 861 30.19 -29.24 -5.28
CA LEU A 861 28.94 -29.97 -5.48
C LEU A 861 28.45 -30.73 -4.24
N GLY A 862 29.22 -30.76 -3.14
CA GLY A 862 28.87 -31.45 -1.89
C GLY A 862 29.04 -32.96 -1.92
N MET A 863 29.63 -33.53 -2.97
CA MET A 863 29.75 -34.98 -3.17
C MET A 863 30.76 -35.64 -2.22
N LEU A 864 31.67 -34.86 -1.61
CA LEU A 864 32.67 -35.34 -0.66
C LEU A 864 32.39 -34.92 0.80
N GLN A 865 31.23 -34.31 1.08
CA GLN A 865 30.89 -33.78 2.41
C GLN A 865 31.11 -34.80 3.53
N GLN A 866 30.56 -36.01 3.38
CA GLN A 866 30.64 -37.06 4.40
C GLN A 866 32.09 -37.49 4.67
N TYR A 867 32.96 -37.50 3.66
CA TYR A 867 34.38 -37.81 3.82
C TYR A 867 35.06 -36.76 4.72
N TYR A 868 34.78 -35.48 4.50
CA TYR A 868 35.36 -34.39 5.30
C TYR A 868 34.79 -34.34 6.72
N GLU A 869 33.51 -34.62 6.90
CA GLU A 869 32.90 -34.72 8.22
C GLU A 869 33.53 -35.85 9.05
N GLN A 870 33.66 -37.04 8.45
CA GLN A 870 34.12 -38.24 9.17
C GLN A 870 35.63 -38.30 9.37
N GLN A 871 36.42 -37.92 8.35
CA GLN A 871 37.87 -38.06 8.37
C GLN A 871 38.58 -36.81 8.90
N LEU A 872 37.97 -35.63 8.72
CA LEU A 872 38.61 -34.34 9.01
C LEU A 872 37.80 -33.46 9.99
N GLY A 873 36.64 -33.91 10.45
CA GLY A 873 35.81 -33.18 11.42
C GLY A 873 35.23 -31.86 10.90
N MET A 874 35.25 -31.64 9.58
CA MET A 874 34.78 -30.39 8.96
C MET A 874 33.29 -30.49 8.68
N ILE A 875 32.48 -29.77 9.47
CA ILE A 875 31.01 -29.80 9.38
C ILE A 875 30.48 -28.64 8.52
N ASN A 876 31.13 -27.47 8.57
CA ASN A 876 30.65 -26.30 7.83
C ASN A 876 31.29 -26.22 6.43
N PRO A 877 30.49 -25.95 5.38
CA PRO A 877 31.02 -25.77 4.02
C PRO A 877 32.08 -24.66 3.93
N SER A 878 31.93 -23.60 4.74
CA SER A 878 32.84 -22.46 4.79
C SER A 878 34.26 -22.78 5.27
N ASP A 879 34.45 -23.96 5.85
CA ASP A 879 35.73 -24.43 6.40
C ASP A 879 36.49 -25.33 5.41
N LEU A 880 35.86 -25.67 4.27
CA LEU A 880 36.50 -26.48 3.24
C LEU A 880 37.68 -25.75 2.58
N PRO A 881 38.85 -26.41 2.50
CA PRO A 881 39.96 -25.87 1.75
C PRO A 881 39.79 -26.15 0.26
N PHE A 882 39.65 -25.08 -0.53
CA PHE A 882 39.70 -25.15 -1.99
C PHE A 882 41.13 -25.01 -2.51
N GLY A 883 41.48 -25.83 -3.49
CA GLY A 883 42.80 -25.86 -4.10
C GLY A 883 43.73 -26.86 -3.43
N PHE A 884 44.52 -27.54 -4.26
CA PHE A 884 45.42 -28.61 -3.83
C PHE A 884 46.86 -28.44 -4.34
N GLU A 885 47.09 -27.53 -5.29
CA GLU A 885 48.39 -27.24 -5.87
C GLU A 885 48.49 -25.79 -6.31
N CYS A 886 49.69 -25.22 -6.29
CA CYS A 886 49.94 -23.88 -6.77
C CYS A 886 51.37 -23.64 -7.23
N ALA A 887 51.57 -22.50 -7.89
CA ALA A 887 52.87 -21.91 -8.14
C ALA A 887 52.87 -20.43 -7.74
N GLY A 888 53.99 -19.97 -7.18
CA GLY A 888 54.09 -18.64 -6.61
C GLY A 888 55.48 -18.26 -6.17
N GLU A 889 55.55 -17.20 -5.34
CA GLU A 889 56.80 -16.66 -4.80
C GLU A 889 56.80 -16.82 -3.28
N ILE A 890 57.90 -17.30 -2.71
CA ILE A 890 58.06 -17.38 -1.26
C ILE A 890 58.14 -15.96 -0.69
N VAL A 891 57.30 -15.65 0.29
CA VAL A 891 57.26 -14.34 0.97
C VAL A 891 57.65 -14.40 2.43
N ASN A 892 57.69 -15.60 3.03
CA ASN A 892 58.15 -15.82 4.39
C ASN A 892 58.66 -17.27 4.55
N VAL A 893 59.63 -17.48 5.44
CA VAL A 893 60.27 -18.78 5.70
C VAL A 893 60.37 -19.04 7.19
N GLY A 894 60.14 -20.28 7.61
CA GLY A 894 60.34 -20.74 8.97
C GLY A 894 61.82 -20.87 9.35
N GLU A 895 62.11 -20.86 10.64
CA GLU A 895 63.48 -20.85 11.19
C GLU A 895 64.37 -22.03 10.75
N ASN A 896 63.80 -23.20 10.46
CA ASN A 896 64.53 -24.40 10.06
C ASN A 896 64.61 -24.59 8.53
N VAL A 897 63.99 -23.71 7.74
CA VAL A 897 63.98 -23.82 6.28
C VAL A 897 65.27 -23.24 5.70
N ASN A 898 66.18 -24.10 5.27
CA ASN A 898 67.49 -23.71 4.73
C ASN A 898 67.60 -23.85 3.19
N ASN A 899 66.65 -24.55 2.58
CA ASN A 899 66.64 -24.89 1.15
C ASN A 899 65.87 -23.88 0.28
N PHE A 900 65.23 -22.88 0.88
CA PHE A 900 64.46 -21.84 0.21
C PHE A 900 64.66 -20.48 0.87
N GLN A 901 64.56 -19.41 0.09
CA GLN A 901 64.65 -18.02 0.56
C GLN A 901 63.48 -17.18 0.05
N ILE A 902 63.25 -16.04 0.69
CA ILE A 902 62.23 -15.07 0.27
C ILE A 902 62.54 -14.59 -1.16
N GLY A 903 61.54 -14.62 -2.03
CA GLY A 903 61.62 -14.28 -3.45
C GLY A 903 61.77 -15.48 -4.38
N ASP A 904 62.07 -16.68 -3.85
CA ASP A 904 62.18 -17.89 -4.68
C ASP A 904 60.85 -18.21 -5.36
N ARG A 905 60.93 -18.54 -6.66
CA ARG A 905 59.78 -18.97 -7.46
C ARG A 905 59.62 -20.47 -7.34
N VAL A 906 58.48 -20.90 -6.85
CA VAL A 906 58.23 -22.29 -6.47
C VAL A 906 56.90 -22.81 -7.02
N MET A 907 56.79 -24.12 -7.07
CA MET A 907 55.54 -24.86 -7.21
C MET A 907 55.37 -25.76 -5.97
N ALA A 908 54.13 -25.99 -5.54
CA ALA A 908 53.86 -26.70 -4.30
C ALA A 908 52.57 -27.51 -4.38
N LEU A 909 52.55 -28.63 -3.67
CA LEU A 909 51.32 -29.33 -3.31
C LEU A 909 50.80 -28.70 -2.01
N ALA A 910 49.74 -27.88 -2.11
CA ALA A 910 49.29 -27.04 -1.02
C ALA A 910 47.77 -27.04 -0.90
N THR A 911 47.26 -27.55 0.21
CA THR A 911 45.82 -27.57 0.53
C THR A 911 45.34 -26.15 0.86
N GLY A 912 44.24 -25.70 0.26
CA GLY A 912 43.72 -24.34 0.45
C GLY A 912 44.40 -23.31 -0.45
N SER A 913 45.03 -23.74 -1.54
CA SER A 913 45.84 -22.90 -2.43
C SER A 913 45.04 -22.05 -3.42
N LEU A 914 43.72 -22.21 -3.53
CA LEU A 914 42.85 -21.24 -4.22
C LEU A 914 42.67 -20.00 -3.33
N ALA A 915 43.79 -19.32 -3.06
CA ALA A 915 43.94 -18.17 -2.18
C ALA A 915 45.11 -17.29 -2.62
N SER A 916 45.18 -16.04 -2.16
CA SER A 916 46.29 -15.13 -2.47
C SER A 916 47.62 -15.52 -1.80
N PHE A 917 47.53 -16.18 -0.63
CA PHE A 917 48.67 -16.68 0.13
C PHE A 917 48.34 -18.05 0.69
N VAL A 918 49.33 -18.94 0.76
CA VAL A 918 49.20 -20.25 1.40
C VAL A 918 50.47 -20.56 2.18
N THR A 919 50.31 -21.16 3.35
CA THR A 919 51.43 -21.63 4.18
C THR A 919 51.47 -23.15 4.12
N VAL A 920 52.63 -23.71 3.77
CA VAL A 920 52.81 -25.14 3.52
C VAL A 920 54.16 -25.62 4.03
N ALA A 921 54.28 -26.90 4.37
CA ALA A 921 55.55 -27.50 4.76
C ALA A 921 56.58 -27.39 3.64
N ALA A 922 57.83 -27.02 3.96
CA ALA A 922 58.89 -26.83 2.97
C ALA A 922 59.21 -28.12 2.18
N THR A 923 58.87 -29.30 2.72
CA THR A 923 59.00 -30.60 2.07
C THR A 923 58.00 -30.82 0.92
N GLN A 924 56.94 -30.03 0.83
CA GLN A 924 55.93 -30.10 -0.23
C GLN A 924 56.14 -29.04 -1.33
N VAL A 925 57.29 -28.36 -1.30
CA VAL A 925 57.64 -27.26 -2.19
C VAL A 925 58.83 -27.66 -3.06
N ALA A 926 58.76 -27.33 -4.34
CA ALA A 926 59.83 -27.54 -5.31
C ALA A 926 60.13 -26.23 -6.08
N PRO A 927 61.38 -25.99 -6.49
CA PRO A 927 61.71 -24.87 -7.36
C PRO A 927 60.91 -24.92 -8.66
N LYS A 928 60.37 -23.78 -9.08
CA LYS A 928 59.66 -23.67 -10.36
C LYS A 928 60.70 -23.77 -11.50
N PRO A 929 60.51 -24.62 -12.53
CA PRO A 929 61.38 -24.64 -13.70
C PRO A 929 61.50 -23.25 -14.33
N GLN A 930 62.72 -22.81 -14.68
CA GLN A 930 62.95 -21.43 -15.15
C GLN A 930 62.15 -21.10 -16.41
N ASN A 931 61.96 -22.08 -17.30
CA ASN A 931 61.33 -21.89 -18.61
C ASN A 931 59.79 -21.96 -18.59
N PHE A 932 59.18 -22.23 -17.43
CA PHE A 932 57.73 -22.38 -17.32
C PHE A 932 57.11 -21.05 -16.88
N SER A 933 55.85 -20.78 -17.23
CA SER A 933 55.05 -19.76 -16.56
C SER A 933 54.65 -20.22 -15.14
N PHE A 934 53.95 -19.38 -14.37
CA PHE A 934 53.36 -19.85 -13.09
C PHE A 934 52.19 -20.78 -13.35
N GLU A 935 51.40 -20.50 -14.38
CA GLU A 935 50.25 -21.27 -14.81
C GLU A 935 50.66 -22.69 -15.25
N GLU A 936 51.70 -22.81 -16.08
CA GLU A 936 52.24 -24.11 -16.51
C GLU A 936 52.83 -24.91 -15.34
N ALA A 937 53.48 -24.24 -14.39
CA ALA A 937 54.04 -24.92 -13.23
C ALA A 937 52.96 -25.39 -12.25
N ALA A 938 51.84 -24.67 -12.15
CA ALA A 938 50.74 -25.01 -11.25
C ALA A 938 49.97 -26.27 -11.69
N THR A 939 50.16 -26.79 -12.91
CA THR A 939 49.50 -28.02 -13.40
C THR A 939 50.33 -29.30 -13.13
N ILE A 940 51.51 -29.18 -12.53
CA ILE A 940 52.46 -30.29 -12.38
C ILE A 940 52.25 -31.07 -11.07
N PRO A 941 52.22 -30.43 -9.88
CA PRO A 941 52.39 -31.14 -8.60
C PRO A 941 51.40 -32.28 -8.38
N ALA A 942 50.09 -32.01 -8.42
CA ALA A 942 49.08 -33.02 -8.12
C ALA A 942 49.02 -34.11 -9.19
N ALA A 943 49.00 -33.72 -10.47
CA ALA A 943 48.87 -34.65 -11.59
C ALA A 943 50.06 -35.62 -11.70
N PHE A 944 51.29 -35.09 -11.68
CA PHE A 944 52.49 -35.91 -11.82
C PHE A 944 52.83 -36.70 -10.56
N LEU A 945 52.63 -36.15 -9.36
CA LEU A 945 52.85 -36.93 -8.13
C LEU A 945 51.84 -38.07 -8.03
N THR A 946 50.56 -37.85 -8.38
CA THR A 946 49.56 -38.92 -8.38
C THR A 946 49.93 -40.03 -9.37
N ALA A 947 50.31 -39.66 -10.60
CA ALA A 947 50.71 -40.61 -11.62
C ALA A 947 52.01 -41.36 -11.25
N TYR A 948 53.03 -40.64 -10.76
CA TYR A 948 54.29 -41.23 -10.32
C TYR A 948 54.08 -42.18 -9.14
N TYR A 949 53.34 -41.77 -8.12
CA TYR A 949 53.03 -42.62 -6.97
C TYR A 949 52.26 -43.88 -7.37
N GLY A 950 51.25 -43.74 -8.24
CA GLY A 950 50.48 -44.88 -8.73
C GLY A 950 51.31 -45.85 -9.56
N LEU A 951 52.10 -45.35 -10.52
CA LEU A 951 52.83 -46.18 -11.48
C LEU A 951 54.17 -46.69 -10.95
N GLN A 952 54.97 -45.83 -10.32
CA GLN A 952 56.35 -46.16 -9.90
C GLN A 952 56.40 -46.70 -8.47
N GLU A 953 55.71 -46.07 -7.51
CA GLU A 953 55.81 -46.48 -6.10
C GLU A 953 54.91 -47.68 -5.78
N LEU A 954 53.63 -47.61 -6.18
CA LEU A 954 52.65 -48.66 -5.89
C LEU A 954 52.70 -49.82 -6.88
N ALA A 955 52.65 -49.53 -8.19
CA ALA A 955 52.61 -50.56 -9.22
C ALA A 955 54.00 -51.06 -9.65
N GLN A 956 55.05 -50.27 -9.44
CA GLN A 956 56.44 -50.60 -9.81
C GLN A 956 56.58 -51.09 -11.25
N ILE A 957 55.95 -50.37 -12.19
CA ILE A 957 55.90 -50.75 -13.61
C ILE A 957 57.31 -50.90 -14.20
N LYS A 958 57.46 -51.88 -15.09
CA LYS A 958 58.74 -52.20 -15.76
C LYS A 958 58.63 -52.07 -17.27
N ARG A 959 59.80 -52.07 -17.91
CA ARG A 959 59.88 -52.00 -19.36
C ARG A 959 59.17 -53.19 -20.02
N GLY A 960 58.14 -52.93 -20.82
CA GLY A 960 57.37 -53.95 -21.55
C GLY A 960 56.04 -54.33 -20.88
N ASP A 961 55.71 -53.77 -19.73
CA ASP A 961 54.39 -53.95 -19.12
C ASP A 961 53.29 -53.27 -19.95
N ARG A 962 52.09 -53.88 -19.98
CA ARG A 962 50.90 -53.29 -20.63
C ARG A 962 50.07 -52.57 -19.58
N ILE A 963 49.75 -51.31 -19.83
CA ILE A 963 49.05 -50.44 -18.88
C ILE A 963 47.81 -49.88 -19.56
N LEU A 964 46.66 -49.99 -18.90
CA LEU A 964 45.42 -49.33 -19.32
C LEU A 964 45.24 -48.03 -18.52
N ILE A 965 45.28 -46.88 -19.20
CA ILE A 965 45.07 -45.57 -18.58
C ILE A 965 43.67 -45.07 -18.93
N HIS A 966 42.77 -45.07 -17.95
CA HIS A 966 41.45 -44.47 -18.10
C HIS A 966 41.54 -42.93 -18.16
N SER A 967 40.68 -42.31 -18.97
CA SER A 967 40.58 -40.85 -19.09
C SER A 967 41.92 -40.18 -19.43
N ALA A 968 42.68 -40.76 -20.38
CA ALA A 968 44.00 -40.27 -20.79
C ALA A 968 44.05 -38.78 -21.20
N ALA A 969 42.91 -38.19 -21.56
CA ALA A 969 42.78 -36.77 -21.87
C ALA A 969 42.80 -35.85 -20.63
N GLY A 970 42.53 -36.34 -19.41
CA GLY A 970 42.56 -35.57 -18.17
C GLY A 970 43.97 -35.39 -17.61
N GLY A 971 44.17 -34.46 -16.66
CA GLY A 971 45.50 -34.09 -16.16
C GLY A 971 46.36 -35.26 -15.64
N VAL A 972 45.81 -36.08 -14.74
CA VAL A 972 46.49 -37.29 -14.23
C VAL A 972 46.72 -38.31 -15.36
N GLY A 973 45.77 -38.44 -16.29
CA GLY A 973 45.88 -39.34 -17.44
C GLY A 973 47.03 -38.96 -18.37
N GLN A 974 47.16 -37.67 -18.69
CA GLN A 974 48.27 -37.15 -19.51
C GLN A 974 49.62 -37.35 -18.80
N ALA A 975 49.69 -37.07 -17.49
CA ALA A 975 50.91 -37.30 -16.71
C ALA A 975 51.29 -38.79 -16.68
N ALA A 976 50.31 -39.69 -16.48
CA ALA A 976 50.51 -41.13 -16.50
C ALA A 976 51.01 -41.63 -17.87
N VAL A 977 50.46 -41.11 -18.97
CA VAL A 977 50.96 -41.42 -20.33
C VAL A 977 52.41 -40.98 -20.49
N GLN A 978 52.75 -39.75 -20.09
CA GLN A 978 54.12 -39.23 -20.21
C GLN A 978 55.12 -40.01 -19.37
N LEU A 979 54.74 -40.45 -18.17
CA LEU A 979 55.61 -41.25 -17.29
C LEU A 979 55.73 -42.71 -17.74
N ALA A 980 54.69 -43.27 -18.37
CA ALA A 980 54.69 -44.63 -18.88
C ALA A 980 55.34 -44.76 -20.27
N GLN A 981 55.30 -43.72 -21.10
CA GLN A 981 55.80 -43.74 -22.49
C GLN A 981 57.27 -44.15 -22.65
N PRO A 982 58.21 -43.76 -21.77
CA PRO A 982 59.58 -44.25 -21.81
C PRO A 982 59.72 -45.74 -21.45
N LEU A 983 58.68 -46.35 -20.88
CA LEU A 983 58.69 -47.68 -20.26
C LEU A 983 57.77 -48.71 -20.95
N GLY A 984 56.86 -48.37 -21.86
CA GLY A 984 55.91 -49.36 -22.43
C GLY A 984 55.46 -49.11 -23.87
N GLU A 985 54.91 -50.17 -24.50
CA GLU A 985 54.14 -50.10 -25.75
C GLU A 985 52.65 -49.89 -25.43
N PHE A 986 52.02 -48.87 -26.02
CA PHE A 986 50.62 -48.51 -25.77
C PHE A 986 49.63 -49.39 -26.58
N LEU A 987 48.47 -49.68 -25.98
CA LEU A 987 47.26 -50.11 -26.68
C LEU A 987 46.28 -48.96 -26.78
#